data_AF-A0A926VDN8-F1
#
_entry.id   AF-A0A926VDN8-F1
#
_cell.length_a   1.000
_cell.length_b   1.000
_cell.length_c   1.000
_cell.angle_alpha   90.00
_cell.angle_beta   90.00
_cell.angle_gamma   90.00
#
_symmetry.space_group_name_H-M   'P 1'
#
loop_
_entity.id
_entity.type
_entity.pdbx_description
1 polymer ?
#
loop_
_entity_poly.entity_id
_entity_poly.type
_entity_poly.pdbx_seq_one_letter_code
_entity_poly.pdbx_strand_id
1 'polypeptide(L)'
;MFPISARWIQDFEKHLYRRQHIILYSNIHDQFLWQGSYHGIAEFLNAYFLNLGFDLIVRYDPVDGLTFPQSEMRQLFDELARQRLAEQQLERLGQSATPAAPATADPMQAPSRANPGTVVQRLTSTYLSPEVAFGHLRAVISQPKTTVAAIVDLGDMLTADPERYLVDERHLLMLLKKCTLEAAVIREGNLIGYRNTLILLASDLRRVPPWFYTSNPFVALVQVTRPNKEERLQFILRFGQQGFYGGHLLNVQRATPQQPSDLELAAEEFAALTEGFQTMDLEAIRHTSWRESIPLTPKTVLRLVDFYKFGQRDEPFENISADKIAYAREELSKSVIGQPRAVEAVTTLLTSAKVGISLSNVSGRNSKPKGIFFFVGPTGVGKTELAKSLTRLIFGDEQAFARYDMSEYKEEHAAEKLAGAPPGFVGYEEGGQLTNRILERPYSILLFDEIEKAHPKVLDKFLQILEDGRLTDGKGQTVYFNQTVIIFTSNIGASDLTDPQTGAIIRNGIMTEVQKQGVNSFTYAQVDTHFRSEVHWHFTSRIGRAELLNRLGDSIVVFDLLRPEFVWKIGEKFLRQLAESAWDKYRLLLLFQTSVLEVLSLNMQQSDNLLFGGRRIKTLLETLVERPLNRWIFENYPDFNVLAGRRLIVGLGNNSLLTVVDG
;
A
#
# COMPACT_ATOMS: atom_id res chain seq x y z
N MET A 1 -13.06 -33.37 5.72
CA MET A 1 -12.56 -32.01 5.98
C MET A 1 -12.88 -31.68 7.42
N PHE A 2 -11.87 -31.42 8.26
CA PHE A 2 -12.13 -30.88 9.60
C PHE A 2 -12.82 -29.51 9.44
N PRO A 3 -13.85 -29.18 10.23
CA PRO A 3 -14.40 -27.84 10.23
C PRO A 3 -13.34 -26.90 10.81
N ILE A 4 -12.58 -26.23 9.95
CA ILE A 4 -11.68 -25.15 10.37
C ILE A 4 -12.59 -24.01 10.81
N SER A 5 -12.63 -23.77 12.12
CA SER A 5 -13.20 -22.57 12.71
C SER A 5 -12.13 -21.48 12.77
N ALA A 6 -12.55 -20.22 12.67
CA ALA A 6 -11.65 -19.10 12.87
C ALA A 6 -10.97 -19.23 14.26
N ARG A 7 -9.66 -18.95 14.32
CA ARG A 7 -8.85 -19.19 15.53
C ARG A 7 -9.41 -18.49 16.77
N TRP A 8 -9.93 -17.27 16.60
CA TRP A 8 -10.52 -16.50 17.69
C TRP A 8 -11.77 -17.15 18.30
N ILE A 9 -12.48 -18.02 17.56
CA ILE A 9 -13.64 -18.77 18.08
C ILE A 9 -13.18 -19.76 19.16
N GLN A 10 -12.03 -20.41 18.97
CA GLN A 10 -11.48 -21.31 19.99
C GLN A 10 -11.13 -20.55 21.28
N ASP A 11 -10.60 -19.34 21.15
CA ASP A 11 -10.33 -18.47 22.30
C ASP A 11 -11.63 -18.00 22.96
N PHE A 12 -12.65 -17.63 22.17
CA PHE A 12 -13.99 -17.31 22.66
C PHE A 12 -14.60 -18.45 23.50
N GLU A 13 -14.61 -19.68 22.98
CA GLU A 13 -15.13 -20.87 23.66
C GLU A 13 -14.37 -21.15 24.97
N LYS A 14 -13.04 -21.01 24.94
CA LYS A 14 -12.18 -21.18 26.11
C LYS A 14 -12.49 -20.17 27.22
N HIS A 15 -12.74 -18.90 26.86
CA HIS A 15 -13.08 -17.87 27.85
C HIS A 15 -14.50 -18.03 28.41
N LEU A 16 -15.45 -18.46 27.58
CA LEU A 16 -16.79 -18.80 28.03
C LEU A 16 -16.76 -19.95 29.06
N TYR A 17 -15.99 -21.01 28.79
CA TYR A 17 -15.81 -22.13 29.72
C TYR A 17 -15.14 -21.70 31.04
N ARG A 18 -14.27 -20.68 31.00
CA ARG A 18 -13.63 -20.08 32.18
C ARG A 18 -14.55 -19.15 32.98
N ARG A 19 -15.84 -19.05 32.60
CA ARG A 19 -16.84 -18.22 33.27
C ARG A 19 -16.52 -16.73 33.19
N GLN A 20 -15.88 -16.31 32.11
CA GLN A 20 -15.55 -14.90 31.85
C GLN A 20 -16.58 -14.29 30.89
N HIS A 21 -16.88 -13.02 31.13
CA HIS A 21 -17.50 -12.11 30.17
C HIS A 21 -16.50 -11.80 29.07
N ILE A 22 -16.98 -11.47 27.87
CA ILE A 22 -16.12 -11.37 26.69
C ILE A 22 -16.32 -10.02 26.02
N ILE A 23 -15.23 -9.35 25.67
CA ILE A 23 -15.25 -8.22 24.74
C ILE A 23 -14.71 -8.75 23.41
N LEU A 24 -15.57 -8.80 22.40
CA LEU A 24 -15.18 -9.08 21.03
C LEU A 24 -14.83 -7.77 20.34
N TYR A 25 -13.62 -7.67 19.80
CA TYR A 25 -13.16 -6.41 19.22
C TYR A 25 -12.40 -6.55 17.90
N SER A 26 -12.22 -5.42 17.22
CA SER A 26 -11.58 -5.28 15.90
C SER A 26 -12.48 -5.68 14.73
N ASN A 27 -12.28 -6.84 14.09
CA ASN A 27 -12.93 -7.20 12.81
C ASN A 27 -14.38 -7.70 12.97
N ILE A 28 -15.19 -7.03 13.80
CA ILE A 28 -16.49 -7.55 14.25
C ILE A 28 -17.63 -7.44 13.22
N HIS A 29 -17.44 -6.64 12.17
CA HIS A 29 -18.43 -6.40 11.12
C HIS A 29 -18.19 -7.27 9.86
N ASP A 30 -17.13 -8.07 9.86
CA ASP A 30 -16.80 -8.98 8.78
C ASP A 30 -17.50 -10.33 8.95
N GLN A 31 -17.48 -11.14 7.89
CA GLN A 31 -17.94 -12.52 7.95
C GLN A 31 -16.78 -13.47 8.25
N PHE A 32 -17.10 -14.63 8.82
CA PHE A 32 -16.10 -15.67 9.10
C PHE A 32 -16.70 -17.06 8.94
N LEU A 33 -15.81 -18.03 8.71
CA LEU A 33 -16.19 -19.41 8.52
C LEU A 33 -16.48 -20.07 9.87
N TRP A 34 -17.72 -20.54 10.03
CA TRP A 34 -18.15 -21.34 11.19
C TRP A 34 -19.12 -22.43 10.76
N GLN A 35 -18.89 -23.67 11.21
CA GLN A 35 -19.67 -24.86 10.83
C GLN A 35 -19.91 -25.03 9.33
N GLY A 36 -18.98 -24.54 8.51
CA GLY A 36 -19.05 -24.64 7.07
C GLY A 36 -19.97 -23.63 6.39
N SER A 37 -20.42 -22.57 7.06
CA SER A 37 -21.04 -21.42 6.40
C SER A 37 -20.39 -20.13 6.87
N TYR A 38 -20.56 -19.06 6.10
CA TYR A 38 -20.08 -17.74 6.49
C TYR A 38 -21.15 -17.04 7.31
N HIS A 39 -20.76 -16.53 8.46
CA HIS A 39 -21.66 -15.89 9.41
C HIS A 39 -21.10 -14.53 9.82
N GLY A 40 -22.00 -13.57 10.03
CA GLY A 40 -21.68 -12.37 10.81
C GLY A 40 -21.65 -12.69 12.31
N ILE A 41 -21.03 -11.83 13.12
CA ILE A 41 -20.97 -12.04 14.58
C ILE A 41 -22.35 -12.12 15.21
N ALA A 42 -23.32 -11.33 14.72
CA ALA A 42 -24.67 -11.34 15.28
C ALA A 42 -25.34 -12.72 15.12
N GLU A 43 -25.28 -13.27 13.90
CA GLU A 43 -25.83 -14.59 13.57
C GLU A 43 -25.09 -15.71 14.32
N PHE A 44 -23.77 -15.64 14.36
CA PHE A 44 -22.93 -16.59 15.09
C PHE A 44 -23.28 -16.63 16.57
N LEU A 45 -23.34 -15.50 17.26
CA LEU A 45 -23.62 -15.48 18.70
C LEU A 45 -25.01 -16.04 18.98
N ASN A 46 -26.02 -15.64 18.21
CA ASN A 46 -27.37 -16.16 18.37
C ASN A 46 -27.41 -17.69 18.16
N ALA A 47 -26.86 -18.18 17.04
CA ALA A 47 -26.85 -19.61 16.72
C ALA A 47 -25.99 -20.41 17.72
N TYR A 48 -24.84 -19.89 18.13
CA TYR A 48 -23.93 -20.54 19.07
C TYR A 48 -24.60 -20.75 20.43
N PHE A 49 -25.21 -19.71 21.01
CA PHE A 49 -25.88 -19.82 22.31
C PHE A 49 -27.14 -20.68 22.27
N LEU A 50 -27.93 -20.61 21.19
CA LEU A 50 -29.06 -21.52 20.99
C LEU A 50 -28.59 -22.98 20.92
N ASN A 51 -27.54 -23.27 20.15
CA ASN A 51 -26.98 -24.62 20.00
C ASN A 51 -26.38 -25.14 21.32
N LEU A 52 -25.82 -24.26 22.15
CA LEU A 52 -25.32 -24.63 23.47
C LEU A 52 -26.47 -24.89 24.48
N GLY A 53 -27.69 -24.42 24.18
CA GLY A 53 -28.86 -24.59 25.04
C GLY A 53 -29.07 -23.47 26.06
N PHE A 54 -28.71 -22.23 25.73
CA PHE A 54 -29.06 -21.07 26.55
C PHE A 54 -30.56 -20.76 26.45
N ASP A 55 -31.20 -20.56 27.60
CA ASP A 55 -32.64 -20.29 27.73
C ASP A 55 -33.02 -18.89 27.24
N LEU A 56 -32.12 -17.91 27.45
CA LEU A 56 -32.37 -16.52 27.14
C LEU A 56 -31.18 -15.85 26.46
N ILE A 57 -31.41 -15.31 25.27
CA ILE A 57 -30.48 -14.46 24.54
C ILE A 57 -31.12 -13.08 24.41
N VAL A 58 -30.46 -12.07 24.96
CA VAL A 58 -30.91 -10.68 24.90
C VAL A 58 -29.81 -9.85 24.27
N ARG A 59 -30.18 -9.03 23.29
CA ARG A 59 -29.27 -8.04 22.69
C ARG A 59 -29.72 -6.64 23.04
N TYR A 60 -28.77 -5.75 23.22
CA TYR A 60 -29.01 -4.33 23.37
C TYR A 60 -28.27 -3.58 22.26
N ASP A 61 -29.00 -2.77 21.51
CA ASP A 61 -28.48 -1.80 20.55
C ASP A 61 -28.93 -0.39 20.96
N PRO A 62 -28.07 0.65 20.91
CA PRO A 62 -28.45 2.03 21.26
C PRO A 62 -29.63 2.58 20.44
N VAL A 63 -29.82 2.12 19.20
CA VAL A 63 -30.88 2.55 18.29
C VAL A 63 -32.15 1.72 18.48
N ASP A 64 -32.04 0.40 18.53
CA ASP A 64 -33.21 -0.51 18.57
C ASP A 64 -33.63 -0.91 19.99
N GLY A 65 -32.79 -0.67 20.99
CA GLY A 65 -33.01 -1.08 22.37
C GLY A 65 -32.84 -2.59 22.56
N LEU A 66 -33.71 -3.21 23.36
CA LEU A 66 -33.63 -4.64 23.65
C LEU A 66 -34.29 -5.49 22.55
N THR A 67 -33.52 -6.37 21.92
CA THR A 67 -33.98 -7.31 20.90
C THR A 67 -33.69 -8.76 21.29
N PHE A 68 -34.48 -9.68 20.74
CA PHE A 68 -34.50 -11.10 21.12
C PHE A 68 -34.60 -11.97 19.86
N PRO A 69 -33.84 -13.08 19.74
CA PRO A 69 -33.94 -13.98 18.58
C PRO A 69 -35.30 -14.66 18.42
N GLN A 70 -35.99 -14.93 19.53
CA GLN A 70 -37.28 -15.61 19.58
C GLN A 70 -38.26 -14.81 20.44
N SER A 71 -39.56 -14.83 20.10
CA SER A 71 -40.57 -14.05 20.80
C SER A 71 -40.82 -14.51 22.24
N GLU A 72 -40.67 -15.80 22.56
CA GLU A 72 -40.85 -16.29 23.93
C GLU A 72 -39.78 -15.74 24.89
N MET A 73 -38.56 -15.51 24.39
CA MET A 73 -37.45 -14.96 25.17
C MET A 73 -37.75 -13.56 25.72
N ARG A 74 -38.54 -12.75 24.99
CA ARG A 74 -38.96 -11.44 25.48
C ARG A 74 -39.85 -11.56 26.72
N GLN A 75 -40.82 -12.48 26.69
CA GLN A 75 -41.73 -12.71 27.81
C GLN A 75 -40.97 -13.21 29.04
N LEU A 76 -40.05 -14.15 28.82
CA LEU A 76 -39.17 -14.67 29.87
C LEU A 76 -38.29 -13.58 30.48
N PHE A 77 -37.70 -12.71 29.67
CA PHE A 77 -36.91 -11.56 30.14
C PHE A 77 -37.73 -10.63 31.03
N ASP A 78 -38.93 -10.24 30.57
CA ASP A 78 -39.81 -9.32 31.29
C ASP A 78 -40.35 -9.94 32.60
N GLU A 79 -40.54 -11.25 32.65
CA GLU A 79 -40.88 -11.97 33.88
C GLU A 79 -39.72 -12.00 34.88
N LEU A 80 -38.53 -12.42 34.44
CA LEU A 80 -37.33 -12.50 35.28
C LEU A 80 -36.93 -11.13 35.84
N ALA A 81 -36.99 -10.08 35.01
CA ALA A 81 -36.69 -8.72 35.44
C ALA A 81 -37.66 -8.26 36.53
N ARG A 82 -38.96 -8.48 36.36
CA ARG A 82 -39.98 -8.11 37.36
C ARG A 82 -39.82 -8.87 38.68
N GLN A 83 -39.63 -10.19 38.62
CA GLN A 83 -39.44 -11.02 39.81
C GLN A 83 -38.23 -10.56 40.62
N ARG A 84 -37.07 -10.39 39.95
CA ARG A 84 -35.83 -10.03 40.64
C ARG A 84 -35.85 -8.60 41.19
N LEU A 85 -36.44 -7.65 40.47
CA LEU A 85 -36.59 -6.27 40.97
C LEU A 85 -37.50 -6.21 42.22
N ALA A 86 -38.57 -7.01 42.26
CA ALA A 86 -39.43 -7.12 43.43
C ALA A 86 -38.70 -7.74 44.64
N GLU A 87 -37.93 -8.81 44.43
CA GLU A 87 -37.10 -9.43 45.46
C GLU A 87 -36.07 -8.45 46.04
N GLN A 88 -35.37 -7.70 45.17
CA GLN A 88 -34.39 -6.69 45.60
C GLN A 88 -35.04 -5.53 46.38
N GLN A 89 -36.27 -5.15 46.07
CA GLN A 89 -37.02 -4.16 46.85
C GLN A 89 -37.38 -4.70 48.23
N LEU A 90 -37.81 -5.96 48.32
CA LEU A 90 -38.13 -6.62 49.59
C LEU A 90 -36.88 -6.77 50.48
N GLU A 91 -35.73 -7.15 49.90
CA GLU A 91 -34.44 -7.24 50.59
C GLU A 91 -33.98 -5.89 51.16
N ARG A 92 -34.20 -4.79 50.43
CA ARG A 92 -33.88 -3.43 50.91
C ARG A 92 -34.79 -2.97 52.05
N LEU A 93 -36.09 -3.28 51.98
CA LEU A 93 -37.06 -2.93 53.03
C LEU A 93 -36.85 -3.76 54.32
N GLY A 94 -36.40 -5.00 54.20
CA GLY A 94 -36.04 -5.86 55.33
C GLY A 94 -34.77 -5.42 56.08
N GLN A 95 -33.89 -4.63 55.44
CA GLN A 95 -32.67 -4.11 56.07
C GLN A 95 -32.86 -2.76 56.77
N SER A 96 -34.00 -2.07 56.59
CA SER A 96 -34.29 -0.75 57.20
C SER A 96 -35.12 -0.81 58.49
N ALA A 97 -35.26 -1.97 59.14
CA ALA A 97 -36.02 -2.11 60.39
C ALA A 97 -35.13 -2.09 61.64
N THR A 98 -34.65 -0.90 62.01
CA THR A 98 -34.26 -0.59 63.41
C THR A 98 -35.22 0.50 63.92
N PRO A 99 -35.83 0.34 65.10
CA PRO A 99 -36.81 1.32 65.60
C PRO A 99 -36.09 2.61 65.99
N ALA A 100 -36.33 3.69 65.25
CA ALA A 100 -35.90 5.03 65.64
C ALA A 100 -36.71 5.51 66.86
N ALA A 101 -36.00 6.01 67.88
CA ALA A 101 -36.57 6.67 69.05
C ALA A 101 -37.41 7.91 68.65
N PRO A 102 -38.43 8.30 69.44
CA PRO A 102 -39.30 9.41 69.07
C PRO A 102 -38.53 10.73 69.13
N ALA A 103 -38.25 11.32 67.97
CA ALA A 103 -37.73 12.67 67.87
C ALA A 103 -38.86 13.67 68.14
N THR A 104 -38.61 14.58 69.08
CA THR A 104 -39.41 15.76 69.37
C THR A 104 -39.59 16.63 68.12
N ALA A 105 -40.83 16.97 67.79
CA ALA A 105 -41.18 17.81 66.64
C ALA A 105 -40.70 19.27 66.84
N ASP A 106 -39.88 19.75 65.92
CA ASP A 106 -39.46 21.15 65.80
C ASP A 106 -40.49 21.92 64.95
N PRO A 107 -41.19 22.96 65.47
CA PRO A 107 -42.30 23.61 64.76
C PRO A 107 -41.92 24.53 63.58
N MET A 108 -40.64 24.60 63.17
CA MET A 108 -40.21 25.51 62.08
C MET A 108 -39.57 24.84 60.86
N GLN A 109 -39.82 23.55 60.59
CA GLN A 109 -39.48 22.96 59.29
C GLN A 109 -40.61 23.12 58.27
N ALA A 110 -40.30 23.79 57.15
CA ALA A 110 -41.17 23.89 55.99
C ALA A 110 -41.44 22.51 55.36
N PRO A 111 -42.67 22.21 54.89
CA PRO A 111 -43.01 20.90 54.38
C PRO A 111 -42.22 20.57 53.11
N SER A 112 -41.56 19.40 53.13
CA SER A 112 -40.99 18.76 51.96
C SER A 112 -42.08 18.57 50.90
N ARG A 113 -41.89 19.14 49.71
CA ARG A 113 -42.77 18.88 48.56
C ARG A 113 -42.68 17.41 48.18
N ALA A 114 -43.66 16.62 48.61
CA ALA A 114 -43.95 15.34 48.00
C ALA A 114 -44.45 15.63 46.57
N ASN A 115 -43.70 15.20 45.56
CA ASN A 115 -44.23 15.12 44.19
C ASN A 115 -45.21 13.93 44.14
N PRO A 116 -46.51 14.16 43.89
CA PRO A 116 -47.46 13.08 43.65
C PRO A 116 -47.33 12.65 42.19
N GLY A 117 -46.74 11.49 41.95
CA GLY A 117 -46.46 11.07 40.58
C GLY A 117 -45.77 9.72 40.45
N THR A 118 -46.14 8.71 41.24
CA THR A 118 -45.87 7.31 40.86
C THR A 118 -46.84 6.93 39.74
N VAL A 119 -46.56 7.44 38.54
CA VAL A 119 -47.13 6.91 37.33
C VAL A 119 -46.50 5.52 37.17
N VAL A 120 -47.29 4.49 37.46
CA VAL A 120 -47.08 3.16 36.90
C VAL A 120 -47.14 3.35 35.39
N GLN A 121 -45.97 3.58 34.78
CA GLN A 121 -45.86 3.82 33.36
C GLN A 121 -46.27 2.54 32.65
N ARG A 122 -47.33 2.64 31.84
CA ARG A 122 -47.83 1.56 31.00
C ARG A 122 -46.66 0.93 30.23
N LEU A 123 -46.46 -0.37 30.45
CA LEU A 123 -45.53 -1.25 29.72
C LEU A 123 -45.99 -1.41 28.25
N THR A 124 -45.96 -0.33 27.48
CA THR A 124 -46.35 -0.35 26.05
C THR A 124 -45.35 0.33 25.13
N SER A 125 -44.25 0.92 25.64
CA SER A 125 -43.13 1.30 24.77
C SER A 125 -42.19 0.10 24.60
N THR A 126 -41.99 -0.32 23.35
CA THR A 126 -41.02 -1.34 22.98
C THR A 126 -39.58 -0.90 23.26
N TYR A 127 -39.35 0.42 23.27
CA TYR A 127 -38.08 1.06 23.58
C TYR A 127 -38.02 1.44 25.07
N LEU A 128 -37.03 0.88 25.78
CA LEU A 128 -36.67 1.24 27.15
C LEU A 128 -35.53 2.24 27.11
N SER A 129 -35.48 3.19 28.05
CA SER A 129 -34.29 4.03 28.19
C SER A 129 -33.07 3.17 28.51
N PRO A 130 -31.85 3.58 28.11
CA PRO A 130 -30.64 2.80 28.35
C PRO A 130 -30.46 2.42 29.83
N GLU A 131 -30.69 3.37 30.75
CA GLU A 131 -30.59 3.12 32.19
C GLU A 131 -31.54 2.01 32.67
N VAL A 132 -32.80 2.02 32.21
CA VAL A 132 -33.78 0.99 32.56
C VAL A 132 -33.42 -0.35 31.92
N ALA A 133 -32.99 -0.34 30.66
CA ALA A 133 -32.56 -1.55 29.95
C ALA A 133 -31.37 -2.23 30.64
N PHE A 134 -30.32 -1.48 30.99
CA PHE A 134 -29.15 -2.01 31.71
C PHE A 134 -29.50 -2.41 33.15
N GLY A 135 -30.43 -1.73 33.80
CA GLY A 135 -30.99 -2.13 35.09
C GLY A 135 -31.70 -3.50 35.02
N HIS A 136 -32.52 -3.72 33.99
CA HIS A 136 -33.18 -5.00 33.75
C HIS A 136 -32.17 -6.10 33.38
N LEU A 137 -31.19 -5.81 32.52
CA LEU A 137 -30.10 -6.74 32.17
C LEU A 137 -29.34 -7.20 33.42
N ARG A 138 -28.99 -6.28 34.31
CA ARG A 138 -28.34 -6.60 35.59
C ARG A 138 -29.19 -7.54 36.44
N ALA A 139 -30.48 -7.25 36.56
CA ALA A 139 -31.41 -8.08 37.34
C ALA A 139 -31.46 -9.51 36.78
N VAL A 140 -31.64 -9.65 35.47
CA VAL A 140 -31.76 -10.94 34.77
C VAL A 140 -30.46 -11.75 34.77
N ILE A 141 -29.29 -11.11 34.66
CA ILE A 141 -27.99 -11.79 34.71
C ILE A 141 -27.62 -12.24 36.15
N SER A 142 -28.17 -11.60 37.18
CA SER A 142 -27.85 -11.89 38.59
C SER A 142 -28.51 -13.15 39.17
N GLN A 143 -29.44 -13.79 38.46
CA GLN A 143 -30.14 -14.98 38.95
C GLN A 143 -29.46 -16.30 38.51
N PRO A 144 -29.44 -17.36 39.32
CA PRO A 144 -28.69 -18.60 39.05
C PRO A 144 -29.50 -19.74 38.40
N LYS A 145 -30.76 -19.51 38.01
CA LYS A 145 -31.70 -20.55 37.56
C LYS A 145 -31.79 -20.65 36.04
N THR A 146 -31.89 -19.52 35.36
CA THR A 146 -32.04 -19.43 33.90
C THR A 146 -30.73 -19.00 33.27
N THR A 147 -30.31 -19.66 32.21
CA THR A 147 -29.08 -19.34 31.48
C THR A 147 -29.29 -18.12 30.57
N VAL A 148 -28.46 -17.09 30.74
CA VAL A 148 -28.61 -15.81 30.05
C VAL A 148 -27.32 -15.44 29.31
N ALA A 149 -27.45 -15.18 28.02
CA ALA A 149 -26.44 -14.52 27.20
C ALA A 149 -26.93 -13.10 26.88
N ALA A 150 -26.27 -12.10 27.45
CA ALA A 150 -26.54 -10.69 27.18
C ALA A 150 -25.47 -10.13 26.25
N ILE A 151 -25.89 -9.64 25.09
CA ILE A 151 -25.02 -9.11 24.05
C ILE A 151 -25.28 -7.61 23.97
N VAL A 152 -24.22 -6.81 24.08
CA VAL A 152 -24.29 -5.36 23.94
C VAL A 152 -23.57 -5.00 22.65
N ASP A 153 -24.36 -4.61 21.66
CA ASP A 153 -23.89 -4.13 20.37
C ASP A 153 -23.38 -2.68 20.52
N LEU A 154 -22.45 -2.27 19.64
CA LEU A 154 -21.89 -0.90 19.61
C LEU A 154 -21.33 -0.42 20.97
N GLY A 155 -20.63 -1.31 21.67
CA GLY A 155 -20.04 -1.06 22.99
C GLY A 155 -19.02 0.08 23.01
N ASP A 156 -18.35 0.32 21.90
CA ASP A 156 -17.45 1.45 21.64
C ASP A 156 -18.15 2.79 21.36
N MET A 157 -19.48 2.78 21.29
CA MET A 157 -20.32 3.97 21.11
C MET A 157 -21.19 4.27 22.33
N LEU A 158 -21.02 3.55 23.44
CA LEU A 158 -21.73 3.81 24.70
C LEU A 158 -21.28 5.10 25.40
N THR A 159 -20.14 5.65 25.00
CA THR A 159 -19.57 6.88 25.55
C THR A 159 -19.11 7.81 24.44
N ALA A 160 -19.35 9.12 24.59
CA ALA A 160 -18.82 10.13 23.69
C ALA A 160 -17.29 10.29 23.81
N ASP A 161 -16.75 10.19 25.04
CA ASP A 161 -15.32 10.31 25.34
C ASP A 161 -14.91 9.25 26.40
N PRO A 162 -13.93 8.37 26.12
CA PRO A 162 -13.49 7.34 27.04
C PRO A 162 -12.76 7.87 28.28
N GLU A 163 -12.32 9.13 28.30
CA GLU A 163 -11.65 9.78 29.43
C GLU A 163 -12.56 10.71 30.24
N ARG A 164 -13.66 11.18 29.63
CA ARG A 164 -14.62 12.12 30.24
C ARG A 164 -16.05 11.69 30.01
N TYR A 165 -16.65 11.08 31.04
CA TYR A 165 -18.04 10.61 30.97
C TYR A 165 -19.03 11.69 31.40
N LEU A 166 -20.13 11.79 30.67
CA LEU A 166 -21.34 12.45 31.14
C LEU A 166 -21.94 11.68 32.32
N VAL A 167 -22.82 12.33 33.09
CA VAL A 167 -23.45 11.72 34.28
C VAL A 167 -24.21 10.44 33.91
N ASP A 168 -24.98 10.48 32.83
CA ASP A 168 -25.80 9.36 32.37
C ASP A 168 -24.93 8.21 31.82
N GLU A 169 -23.87 8.54 31.07
CA GLU A 169 -22.89 7.57 30.58
C GLU A 169 -22.17 6.87 31.75
N ARG A 170 -21.75 7.63 32.76
CA ARG A 170 -21.14 7.08 33.97
C ARG A 170 -22.10 6.11 34.67
N HIS A 171 -23.38 6.46 34.75
CA HIS A 171 -24.39 5.58 35.34
C HIS A 171 -24.54 4.27 34.56
N LEU A 172 -24.65 4.36 33.24
CA LEU A 172 -24.73 3.20 32.35
C LEU A 172 -23.50 2.28 32.50
N LEU A 173 -22.30 2.85 32.49
CA LEU A 173 -21.04 2.14 32.67
C LEU A 173 -20.95 1.46 34.04
N MET A 174 -21.46 2.09 35.10
CA MET A 174 -21.55 1.49 36.43
C MET A 174 -22.51 0.30 36.45
N LEU A 175 -23.67 0.39 35.80
CA LEU A 175 -24.61 -0.72 35.66
C LEU A 175 -23.97 -1.88 34.90
N LEU A 176 -23.28 -1.58 33.80
CA LEU A 176 -22.60 -2.58 32.97
C LEU A 176 -21.45 -3.25 33.75
N LYS A 177 -20.68 -2.50 34.54
CA LYS A 177 -19.69 -3.05 35.48
C LYS A 177 -20.34 -3.94 36.52
N LYS A 178 -21.47 -3.53 37.08
CA LYS A 178 -22.24 -4.32 38.04
C LYS A 178 -22.73 -5.64 37.45
N CYS A 179 -23.17 -5.66 36.19
CA CYS A 179 -23.47 -6.91 35.48
C CYS A 179 -22.28 -7.88 35.52
N THR A 180 -21.05 -7.41 35.28
CA THR A 180 -19.86 -8.28 35.28
C THR A 180 -19.50 -8.85 36.66
N LEU A 181 -19.87 -8.15 37.73
CA LEU A 181 -19.53 -8.55 39.10
C LEU A 181 -20.61 -9.44 39.72
N GLU A 182 -21.88 -9.18 39.38
CA GLU A 182 -23.05 -9.81 40.01
C GLU A 182 -23.64 -10.96 39.18
N ALA A 183 -23.11 -11.20 37.97
CA ALA A 183 -23.50 -12.33 37.13
C ALA A 183 -23.39 -13.67 37.88
N ALA A 184 -24.51 -14.37 37.98
CA ALA A 184 -24.59 -15.63 38.71
C ALA A 184 -24.04 -16.81 37.89
N VAL A 185 -23.55 -17.80 38.63
CA VAL A 185 -23.21 -19.12 38.10
C VAL A 185 -24.43 -20.01 38.22
N ILE A 186 -24.77 -20.69 37.13
CA ILE A 186 -25.93 -21.56 36.97
C ILE A 186 -25.77 -22.81 37.84
N ARG A 187 -26.82 -23.12 38.59
CA ARG A 187 -26.85 -24.22 39.57
C ARG A 187 -27.74 -25.39 39.18
N GLU A 188 -28.61 -25.20 38.19
CA GLU A 188 -29.63 -26.16 37.77
C GLU A 188 -29.71 -26.22 36.23
N GLY A 189 -30.17 -27.32 35.66
CA GLY A 189 -30.33 -27.49 34.20
C GLY A 189 -29.11 -28.08 33.47
N ASN A 190 -29.04 -27.91 32.16
CA ASN A 190 -28.03 -28.56 31.30
C ASN A 190 -26.68 -27.82 31.27
N LEU A 191 -26.63 -26.56 31.69
CA LEU A 191 -25.44 -25.71 31.69
C LEU A 191 -24.95 -25.39 33.11
N ILE A 192 -25.07 -26.36 34.03
CA ILE A 192 -24.57 -26.22 35.40
C ILE A 192 -23.09 -25.82 35.39
N GLY A 193 -22.75 -24.79 36.14
CA GLY A 193 -21.39 -24.27 36.23
C GLY A 193 -21.03 -23.26 35.15
N TYR A 194 -21.88 -22.98 34.16
CA TYR A 194 -21.75 -21.78 33.33
C TYR A 194 -22.12 -20.54 34.12
N ARG A 195 -21.59 -19.38 33.73
CA ARG A 195 -22.01 -18.08 34.26
C ARG A 195 -22.94 -17.42 33.25
N ASN A 196 -23.92 -16.65 33.73
CA ASN A 196 -24.66 -15.73 32.87
C ASN A 196 -23.67 -14.76 32.23
N THR A 197 -23.60 -14.74 30.90
CA THR A 197 -22.49 -14.12 30.19
C THR A 197 -22.92 -12.80 29.57
N LEU A 198 -22.18 -11.74 29.89
CA LEU A 198 -22.16 -10.50 29.14
C LEU A 198 -21.13 -10.57 28.01
N ILE A 199 -21.54 -10.23 26.80
CA ILE A 199 -20.69 -10.01 25.63
C ILE A 199 -20.80 -8.56 25.22
N LEU A 200 -19.67 -7.89 25.04
CA LEU A 200 -19.59 -6.54 24.51
C LEU A 200 -18.94 -6.58 23.12
N LEU A 201 -19.61 -6.04 22.11
CA LEU A 201 -19.03 -5.88 20.78
C LEU A 201 -18.48 -4.47 20.62
N ALA A 202 -17.21 -4.34 20.26
CA ALA A 202 -16.56 -3.04 20.08
C ALA A 202 -15.64 -3.04 18.86
N SER A 203 -15.90 -2.20 17.85
CA SER A 203 -15.01 -2.12 16.68
C SER A 203 -13.64 -1.53 17.07
N ASP A 204 -13.64 -0.50 17.92
CA ASP A 204 -12.44 0.12 18.49
C ASP A 204 -12.37 -0.07 20.02
N LEU A 205 -11.46 -0.95 20.46
CA LEU A 205 -11.25 -1.21 21.89
C LEU A 205 -10.84 0.04 22.68
N ARG A 206 -10.19 1.03 22.04
CA ARG A 206 -9.71 2.25 22.74
C ARG A 206 -10.85 3.12 23.25
N ARG A 207 -12.05 2.98 22.68
CA ARG A 207 -13.25 3.68 23.13
C ARG A 207 -13.96 2.97 24.28
N VAL A 208 -13.61 1.71 24.55
CA VAL A 208 -14.09 1.01 25.74
C VAL A 208 -13.22 1.41 26.93
N PRO A 209 -13.81 1.88 28.05
CA PRO A 209 -13.03 2.30 29.20
C PRO A 209 -12.06 1.23 29.75
N PRO A 210 -10.75 1.51 29.91
CA PRO A 210 -9.78 0.51 30.34
C PRO A 210 -10.09 -0.13 31.69
N TRP A 211 -10.67 0.61 32.64
CA TRP A 211 -11.06 0.07 33.95
C TRP A 211 -12.16 -1.01 33.88
N PHE A 212 -12.85 -1.13 32.75
CA PHE A 212 -13.89 -2.12 32.53
C PHE A 212 -13.28 -3.54 32.43
N TYR A 213 -12.17 -3.67 31.70
CA TYR A 213 -11.50 -4.94 31.41
C TYR A 213 -10.11 -5.09 32.05
N THR A 214 -9.35 -4.01 32.25
CA THR A 214 -8.04 -4.04 32.92
C THR A 214 -8.21 -4.40 34.39
N SER A 215 -7.42 -5.36 34.88
CA SER A 215 -7.48 -5.88 36.25
C SER A 215 -8.85 -6.46 36.66
N ASN A 216 -9.68 -6.86 35.69
CA ASN A 216 -10.96 -7.53 35.93
C ASN A 216 -10.85 -9.03 35.59
N PRO A 217 -10.74 -9.94 36.57
CA PRO A 217 -10.55 -11.37 36.30
C PRO A 217 -11.78 -12.01 35.61
N PHE A 218 -12.93 -11.35 35.65
CA PHE A 218 -14.16 -11.84 35.04
C PHE A 218 -14.35 -11.38 33.60
N VAL A 219 -13.48 -10.55 33.03
CA VAL A 219 -13.62 -10.05 31.65
C VAL A 219 -12.40 -10.47 30.84
N ALA A 220 -12.64 -11.04 29.66
CA ALA A 220 -11.63 -11.44 28.69
C ALA A 220 -11.75 -10.61 27.42
N LEU A 221 -10.61 -10.31 26.80
CA LEU A 221 -10.53 -9.67 25.50
C LEU A 221 -10.32 -10.76 24.44
N VAL A 222 -11.18 -10.81 23.42
CA VAL A 222 -11.04 -11.71 22.28
C VAL A 222 -11.00 -10.88 21.01
N GLN A 223 -9.85 -10.87 20.35
CA GLN A 223 -9.69 -10.15 19.10
C GLN A 223 -10.29 -10.97 17.96
N VAL A 224 -11.25 -10.39 17.26
CA VAL A 224 -11.76 -10.96 16.01
C VAL A 224 -10.75 -10.60 14.92
N THR A 225 -10.00 -11.60 14.47
CA THR A 225 -8.93 -11.43 13.48
C THR A 225 -9.48 -11.47 12.06
N ARG A 226 -8.76 -10.83 11.14
CA ARG A 226 -8.95 -11.04 9.69
C ARG A 226 -8.59 -12.48 9.29
N PRO A 227 -9.12 -13.02 8.18
CA PRO A 227 -8.82 -14.37 7.74
C PRO A 227 -7.31 -14.56 7.54
N ASN A 228 -6.76 -15.57 8.21
CA ASN A 228 -5.36 -15.96 8.09
C ASN A 228 -5.08 -16.69 6.75
N LYS A 229 -3.82 -17.02 6.46
CA LYS A 229 -3.44 -17.68 5.20
C LYS A 229 -4.24 -18.97 4.94
N GLU A 230 -4.44 -19.80 5.96
CA GLU A 230 -5.20 -21.05 5.83
C GLU A 230 -6.67 -20.78 5.53
N GLU A 231 -7.30 -19.82 6.22
CA GLU A 231 -8.69 -19.44 5.97
C GLU A 231 -8.90 -18.91 4.54
N ARG A 232 -7.96 -18.11 4.02
CA ARG A 232 -8.00 -17.61 2.63
C ARG A 232 -7.76 -18.71 1.59
N LEU A 233 -6.93 -19.70 1.90
CA LEU A 233 -6.71 -20.87 1.06
C LEU A 233 -7.97 -21.73 1.00
N GLN A 234 -8.60 -22.01 2.15
CA GLN A 234 -9.85 -22.76 2.23
C GLN A 234 -11.01 -22.06 1.52
N PHE A 235 -11.04 -20.73 1.50
CA PHE A 235 -12.02 -19.97 0.72
C PHE A 235 -12.02 -20.39 -0.75
N ILE A 236 -10.84 -20.48 -1.38
CA ILE A 236 -10.73 -20.93 -2.78
C ILE A 236 -10.95 -22.44 -2.92
N LEU A 237 -10.45 -23.27 -2.02
CA LEU A 237 -10.72 -24.71 -2.09
C LEU A 237 -12.23 -25.01 -2.03
N ARG A 238 -12.99 -24.18 -1.32
CA ARG A 238 -14.42 -24.34 -1.15
C ARG A 238 -15.24 -23.74 -2.29
N PHE A 239 -14.95 -22.50 -2.68
CA PHE A 239 -15.75 -21.76 -3.65
C PHE A 239 -15.12 -21.67 -5.02
N GLY A 240 -13.86 -22.07 -5.20
CA GLY A 240 -13.13 -21.88 -6.44
C GLY A 240 -13.84 -22.47 -7.66
N GLN A 241 -14.42 -23.67 -7.53
CA GLN A 241 -15.07 -24.34 -8.66
C GLN A 241 -16.43 -23.74 -9.05
N GLN A 242 -17.29 -23.43 -8.08
CA GLN A 242 -18.68 -23.02 -8.33
C GLN A 242 -18.91 -21.52 -8.11
N GLY A 243 -18.03 -20.88 -7.38
CA GLY A 243 -18.15 -19.51 -6.94
C GLY A 243 -17.49 -18.49 -7.85
N PHE A 244 -16.54 -18.91 -8.71
CA PHE A 244 -15.84 -18.01 -9.64
C PHE A 244 -16.22 -18.30 -11.09
N TYR A 245 -16.12 -17.28 -11.95
CA TYR A 245 -16.27 -17.46 -13.38
C TYR A 245 -15.22 -18.45 -13.89
N GLY A 246 -15.61 -19.38 -14.78
CA GLY A 246 -14.71 -20.41 -15.30
C GLY A 246 -14.13 -21.38 -14.26
N GLY A 247 -14.52 -21.29 -12.98
CA GLY A 247 -13.97 -22.13 -11.90
C GLY A 247 -14.22 -23.62 -12.10
N HIS A 248 -15.31 -23.98 -12.75
CA HIS A 248 -15.66 -25.37 -13.07
C HIS A 248 -14.67 -26.03 -14.04
N LEU A 249 -13.84 -25.25 -14.73
CA LEU A 249 -12.79 -25.72 -15.63
C LEU A 249 -11.48 -26.05 -14.89
N LEU A 250 -11.35 -25.67 -13.61
CA LEU A 250 -10.16 -25.96 -12.81
C LEU A 250 -10.02 -27.45 -12.56
N ASN A 251 -8.84 -28.00 -12.85
CA ASN A 251 -8.51 -29.35 -12.42
C ASN A 251 -8.34 -29.41 -10.90
N VAL A 252 -9.08 -30.31 -10.25
CA VAL A 252 -9.04 -30.55 -8.80
C VAL A 252 -8.26 -31.82 -8.45
N GLN A 253 -8.04 -32.69 -9.43
CA GLN A 253 -7.29 -33.92 -9.22
C GLN A 253 -5.80 -33.66 -9.34
N ARG A 254 -5.05 -34.07 -8.32
CA ARG A 254 -3.59 -34.13 -8.38
C ARG A 254 -3.18 -35.22 -9.36
N ALA A 255 -2.32 -34.88 -10.32
CA ALA A 255 -1.77 -35.86 -11.27
C ALA A 255 -0.84 -36.87 -10.56
N THR A 256 -0.12 -36.42 -9.54
CA THR A 256 0.70 -37.23 -8.64
C THR A 256 0.55 -36.72 -7.20
N PRO A 257 0.79 -37.53 -6.16
CA PRO A 257 0.66 -37.08 -4.77
C PRO A 257 1.47 -35.81 -4.44
N GLN A 258 2.61 -35.61 -5.12
CA GLN A 258 3.50 -34.47 -4.94
C GLN A 258 3.16 -33.25 -5.80
N GLN A 259 2.38 -33.38 -6.88
CA GLN A 259 2.02 -32.25 -7.74
C GLN A 259 0.66 -31.65 -7.32
N PRO A 260 0.62 -30.36 -6.98
CA PRO A 260 -0.64 -29.70 -6.64
C PRO A 260 -1.57 -29.61 -7.87
N SER A 261 -2.87 -29.64 -7.63
CA SER A 261 -3.89 -29.39 -8.66
C SER A 261 -3.96 -27.91 -9.05
N ASP A 262 -4.64 -27.60 -10.16
CA ASP A 262 -4.83 -26.19 -10.58
C ASP A 262 -5.61 -25.40 -9.53
N LEU A 263 -6.58 -26.04 -8.87
CA LEU A 263 -7.32 -25.42 -7.76
C LEU A 263 -6.41 -25.11 -6.57
N GLU A 264 -5.49 -26.01 -6.22
CA GLU A 264 -4.54 -25.81 -5.11
C GLU A 264 -3.53 -24.70 -5.43
N LEU A 265 -3.02 -24.66 -6.66
CA LEU A 265 -2.15 -23.58 -7.13
C LEU A 265 -2.86 -22.22 -7.11
N ALA A 266 -4.11 -22.16 -7.58
CA ALA A 266 -4.91 -20.95 -7.54
C ALA A 266 -5.20 -20.52 -6.09
N ALA A 267 -5.48 -21.47 -5.19
CA ALA A 267 -5.74 -21.20 -3.78
C ALA A 267 -4.52 -20.64 -3.06
N GLU A 268 -3.33 -21.21 -3.30
CA GLU A 268 -2.08 -20.69 -2.73
C GLU A 268 -1.79 -19.27 -3.19
N GLU A 269 -1.94 -19.01 -4.50
CA GLU A 269 -1.68 -17.69 -5.07
C GLU A 269 -2.69 -16.67 -4.56
N PHE A 270 -3.97 -17.03 -4.51
CA PHE A 270 -5.02 -16.16 -4.00
C PHE A 270 -4.75 -15.80 -2.54
N ALA A 271 -4.42 -16.79 -1.70
CA ALA A 271 -4.11 -16.58 -0.29
C ALA A 271 -2.88 -15.68 -0.07
N ALA A 272 -1.90 -15.74 -0.97
CA ALA A 272 -0.72 -14.88 -0.95
C ALA A 272 -1.04 -13.42 -1.34
N LEU A 273 -1.85 -13.22 -2.40
CA LEU A 273 -2.18 -11.89 -2.93
C LEU A 273 -3.22 -11.12 -2.11
N THR A 274 -3.99 -11.83 -1.29
CA THR A 274 -5.08 -11.31 -0.43
C THR A 274 -4.66 -11.22 1.05
N GLU A 275 -3.37 -11.13 1.33
CA GLU A 275 -2.91 -10.89 2.70
C GLU A 275 -3.46 -9.59 3.28
N GLY A 276 -3.98 -9.67 4.50
CA GLY A 276 -4.59 -8.55 5.21
C GLY A 276 -6.02 -8.21 4.78
N PHE A 277 -6.60 -8.94 3.82
CA PHE A 277 -7.98 -8.71 3.35
C PHE A 277 -9.00 -9.22 4.37
N GLN A 278 -10.16 -8.58 4.41
CA GLN A 278 -11.37 -9.06 5.09
C GLN A 278 -12.03 -10.16 4.27
N THR A 279 -12.87 -10.98 4.89
CA THR A 279 -13.64 -12.00 4.18
C THR A 279 -14.58 -11.37 3.16
N MET A 280 -15.18 -10.22 3.48
CA MET A 280 -15.98 -9.44 2.53
C MET A 280 -15.18 -9.02 1.28
N ASP A 281 -13.88 -8.73 1.41
CA ASP A 281 -13.03 -8.45 0.24
C ASP A 281 -12.88 -9.69 -0.64
N LEU A 282 -12.73 -10.89 -0.04
CA LEU A 282 -12.62 -12.15 -0.79
C LEU A 282 -13.91 -12.46 -1.55
N GLU A 283 -15.06 -12.21 -0.93
CA GLU A 283 -16.38 -12.29 -1.57
C GLU A 283 -16.53 -11.26 -2.69
N ALA A 284 -16.08 -10.02 -2.48
CA ALA A 284 -16.09 -9.00 -3.51
C ALA A 284 -15.23 -9.38 -4.72
N ILE A 285 -14.06 -10.00 -4.51
CA ILE A 285 -13.24 -10.55 -5.59
C ILE A 285 -13.99 -11.66 -6.34
N ARG A 286 -14.68 -12.55 -5.62
CA ARG A 286 -15.51 -13.61 -6.22
C ARG A 286 -16.63 -13.03 -7.10
N HIS A 287 -17.32 -11.99 -6.64
CA HIS A 287 -18.31 -11.27 -7.45
C HIS A 287 -17.68 -10.55 -8.66
N THR A 288 -16.49 -9.98 -8.49
CA THR A 288 -15.72 -9.33 -9.56
C THR A 288 -15.39 -10.31 -10.68
N SER A 289 -15.00 -11.54 -10.34
CA SER A 289 -14.74 -12.61 -11.31
C SER A 289 -15.93 -12.86 -12.23
N TRP A 290 -17.14 -12.94 -11.68
CA TRP A 290 -18.37 -13.09 -12.45
C TRP A 290 -18.74 -11.86 -13.27
N ARG A 291 -18.70 -10.68 -12.65
CA ARG A 291 -19.12 -9.43 -13.30
C ARG A 291 -18.26 -9.13 -14.52
N GLU A 292 -16.95 -9.37 -14.41
CA GLU A 292 -15.97 -9.03 -15.43
C GLU A 292 -15.57 -10.22 -16.30
N SER A 293 -16.18 -11.39 -16.09
CA SER A 293 -15.86 -12.63 -16.80
C SER A 293 -14.37 -13.00 -16.75
N ILE A 294 -13.70 -12.73 -15.62
CA ILE A 294 -12.29 -13.07 -15.38
C ILE A 294 -12.27 -14.46 -14.76
N PRO A 295 -11.75 -15.50 -15.45
CA PRO A 295 -11.79 -16.86 -14.93
C PRO A 295 -10.87 -17.00 -13.72
N LEU A 296 -11.18 -17.93 -12.81
CA LEU A 296 -10.24 -18.32 -11.75
C LEU A 296 -9.31 -19.42 -12.29
N THR A 297 -8.07 -19.06 -12.60
CA THR A 297 -6.98 -19.99 -12.94
C THR A 297 -5.70 -19.54 -12.24
N PRO A 298 -4.71 -20.43 -12.00
CA PRO A 298 -3.44 -20.03 -11.37
C PRO A 298 -2.76 -18.80 -12.01
N LYS A 299 -2.97 -18.59 -13.31
CA LYS A 299 -2.40 -17.46 -14.07
C LYS A 299 -3.20 -16.16 -13.97
N THR A 300 -4.47 -16.23 -13.59
CA THR A 300 -5.41 -15.09 -13.64
C THR A 300 -5.79 -14.56 -12.27
N VAL A 301 -5.45 -15.28 -11.18
CA VAL A 301 -5.64 -14.82 -9.80
C VAL A 301 -5.07 -13.41 -9.60
N LEU A 302 -3.86 -13.15 -10.08
CA LEU A 302 -3.22 -11.84 -9.98
C LEU A 302 -4.04 -10.75 -10.67
N ARG A 303 -4.42 -10.98 -11.92
CA ARG A 303 -5.27 -10.05 -12.68
C ARG A 303 -6.60 -9.79 -11.97
N LEU A 304 -7.21 -10.83 -11.41
CA LEU A 304 -8.47 -10.73 -10.70
C LEU A 304 -8.35 -9.89 -9.41
N VAL A 305 -7.30 -10.11 -8.61
CA VAL A 305 -7.02 -9.33 -7.40
C VAL A 305 -6.63 -7.89 -7.74
N ASP A 306 -5.83 -7.68 -8.78
CA ASP A 306 -5.46 -6.35 -9.26
C ASP A 306 -6.69 -5.57 -9.75
N PHE A 307 -7.60 -6.22 -10.47
CA PHE A 307 -8.85 -5.60 -10.89
C PHE A 307 -9.70 -5.18 -9.69
N TYR A 308 -9.79 -6.01 -8.65
CA TYR A 308 -10.49 -5.65 -7.41
C TYR A 308 -9.85 -4.42 -6.73
N LYS A 309 -8.52 -4.40 -6.59
CA LYS A 309 -7.78 -3.32 -5.92
C LYS A 309 -7.82 -2.00 -6.70
N PHE A 310 -7.76 -2.07 -8.03
CA PHE A 310 -7.42 -0.91 -8.86
C PHE A 310 -8.44 -0.59 -9.97
N GLY A 311 -9.45 -1.43 -10.16
CA GLY A 311 -10.42 -1.36 -11.26
C GLY A 311 -9.86 -1.81 -12.61
N GLN A 312 -10.63 -1.55 -13.68
CA GLN A 312 -10.16 -1.73 -15.05
C GLN A 312 -9.12 -0.64 -15.37
N ARG A 313 -7.85 -1.01 -15.35
CA ARG A 313 -6.76 -0.18 -15.88
C ARG A 313 -6.28 -0.83 -17.17
N ASP A 314 -6.22 -0.06 -18.25
CA ASP A 314 -5.62 -0.51 -19.51
C ASP A 314 -4.23 -1.07 -19.20
N GLU A 315 -3.94 -2.31 -19.60
CA GLU A 315 -2.60 -2.89 -19.46
C GLU A 315 -1.67 -2.25 -20.49
N PRO A 316 -0.86 -1.23 -20.14
CA PRO A 316 -0.24 -0.38 -21.15
C PRO A 316 0.78 -1.15 -21.98
N PHE A 317 1.47 -2.12 -21.36
CA PHE A 317 2.45 -2.99 -22.01
C PHE A 317 1.81 -3.98 -22.99
N GLU A 318 0.63 -4.53 -22.67
CA GLU A 318 -0.09 -5.42 -23.58
C GLU A 318 -0.83 -4.65 -24.67
N ASN A 319 -1.22 -3.40 -24.40
CA ASN A 319 -1.97 -2.55 -25.34
C ASN A 319 -1.09 -1.67 -26.24
N ILE A 320 0.25 -1.71 -26.11
CA ILE A 320 1.14 -1.01 -27.07
C ILE A 320 0.84 -1.53 -28.48
N SER A 321 0.53 -0.63 -29.42
CA SER A 321 0.28 -1.04 -30.81
C SER A 321 1.53 -1.63 -31.43
N ALA A 322 1.36 -2.64 -32.30
CA ALA A 322 2.49 -3.25 -33.01
C ALA A 322 3.28 -2.20 -33.81
N ASP A 323 2.59 -1.22 -34.39
CA ASP A 323 3.21 -0.11 -35.10
C ASP A 323 4.10 0.74 -34.19
N LYS A 324 3.65 1.07 -32.97
CA LYS A 324 4.47 1.82 -32.00
C LYS A 324 5.75 1.06 -31.65
N ILE A 325 5.70 -0.27 -31.56
CA ILE A 325 6.89 -1.11 -31.30
C ILE A 325 7.81 -1.12 -32.53
N ALA A 326 7.24 -1.25 -33.74
CA ALA A 326 8.02 -1.24 -34.98
C ALA A 326 8.81 0.07 -35.17
N TYR A 327 8.21 1.21 -34.83
CA TYR A 327 8.85 2.53 -34.88
C TYR A 327 9.59 2.92 -33.59
N ALA A 328 9.53 2.11 -32.52
CA ALA A 328 10.12 2.43 -31.22
C ALA A 328 11.61 2.76 -31.32
N ARG A 329 12.36 2.01 -32.14
CA ARG A 329 13.80 2.25 -32.35
C ARG A 329 14.04 3.65 -32.92
N GLU A 330 13.26 4.05 -33.92
CA GLU A 330 13.40 5.35 -34.57
C GLU A 330 13.04 6.48 -33.60
N GLU A 331 11.91 6.37 -32.92
CA GLU A 331 11.42 7.35 -31.95
C GLU A 331 12.40 7.55 -30.78
N LEU A 332 12.90 6.46 -30.20
CA LEU A 332 13.90 6.53 -29.13
C LEU A 332 15.23 7.13 -29.64
N SER A 333 15.64 6.84 -30.88
CA SER A 333 16.87 7.39 -31.46
C SER A 333 16.79 8.90 -31.76
N LYS A 334 15.58 9.46 -31.94
CA LYS A 334 15.38 10.93 -32.03
C LYS A 334 15.71 11.60 -30.70
N SER A 335 15.44 10.91 -29.59
CA SER A 335 15.66 11.44 -28.24
C SER A 335 17.05 11.15 -27.69
N VAL A 336 17.57 9.93 -27.88
CA VAL A 336 18.85 9.47 -27.36
C VAL A 336 19.78 9.14 -28.53
N ILE A 337 20.77 10.00 -28.74
CA ILE A 337 21.64 9.97 -29.91
C ILE A 337 22.96 9.28 -29.54
N GLY A 338 23.44 8.38 -30.40
CA GLY A 338 24.74 7.72 -30.24
C GLY A 338 24.73 6.48 -29.32
N GLN A 339 23.55 5.97 -28.94
CA GLN A 339 23.41 4.84 -28.02
C GLN A 339 22.61 3.67 -28.62
N PRO A 340 23.02 3.11 -29.79
CA PRO A 340 22.23 2.11 -30.50
C PRO A 340 22.01 0.82 -29.70
N ARG A 341 22.99 0.39 -28.90
CA ARG A 341 22.88 -0.81 -28.03
C ARG A 341 21.85 -0.63 -26.92
N ALA A 342 21.80 0.55 -26.30
CA ALA A 342 20.83 0.84 -25.25
C ALA A 342 19.41 0.93 -25.81
N VAL A 343 19.24 1.57 -26.97
CA VAL A 343 17.96 1.60 -27.69
C VAL A 343 17.53 0.19 -28.08
N GLU A 344 18.44 -0.62 -28.62
CA GLU A 344 18.18 -2.02 -28.99
C GLU A 344 17.69 -2.83 -27.79
N ALA A 345 18.39 -2.78 -26.65
CA ALA A 345 18.01 -3.49 -25.43
C ALA A 345 16.59 -3.13 -24.95
N VAL A 346 16.25 -1.83 -24.97
CA VAL A 346 14.90 -1.35 -24.61
C VAL A 346 13.84 -1.83 -25.60
N THR A 347 14.10 -1.76 -26.91
CA THR A 347 13.15 -2.22 -27.93
C THR A 347 12.91 -3.74 -27.88
N THR A 348 13.95 -4.52 -27.55
CA THR A 348 13.82 -5.96 -27.34
C THR A 348 12.94 -6.24 -26.13
N LEU A 349 13.12 -5.51 -25.02
CA LEU A 349 12.26 -5.65 -23.85
C LEU A 349 10.79 -5.34 -24.19
N LEU A 350 10.51 -4.25 -24.91
CA LEU A 350 9.15 -3.89 -25.32
C LEU A 350 8.50 -5.00 -26.16
N THR A 351 9.27 -5.58 -27.09
CA THR A 351 8.82 -6.68 -27.93
C THR A 351 8.50 -7.91 -27.06
N SER A 352 9.39 -8.29 -26.15
CA SER A 352 9.17 -9.40 -25.21
C SER A 352 7.98 -9.16 -24.28
N ALA A 353 7.80 -7.95 -23.78
CA ALA A 353 6.68 -7.57 -22.90
C ALA A 353 5.34 -7.66 -23.63
N LYS A 354 5.28 -7.25 -24.90
CA LYS A 354 4.08 -7.35 -25.76
C LYS A 354 3.76 -8.79 -26.15
N VAL A 355 4.78 -9.58 -26.49
CA VAL A 355 4.62 -10.99 -26.87
C VAL A 355 4.20 -11.83 -25.65
N GLY A 356 4.61 -11.45 -24.44
CA GLY A 356 4.18 -12.09 -23.20
C GLY A 356 4.77 -13.50 -22.97
N ILE A 357 5.68 -13.95 -23.85
CA ILE A 357 6.38 -15.23 -23.72
C ILE A 357 7.68 -14.97 -22.97
N SER A 358 7.73 -15.39 -21.70
CA SER A 358 8.94 -15.37 -20.89
C SER A 358 9.14 -16.72 -20.20
N LEU A 359 10.38 -17.15 -20.08
CA LEU A 359 10.78 -18.31 -19.26
C LEU A 359 10.34 -18.15 -17.79
N SER A 360 10.16 -16.91 -17.31
CA SER A 360 9.64 -16.62 -15.97
C SER A 360 8.13 -16.85 -15.82
N ASN A 361 7.38 -17.04 -16.91
CA ASN A 361 5.91 -17.20 -16.90
C ASN A 361 5.45 -18.66 -16.75
N VAL A 362 6.38 -19.60 -16.57
CA VAL A 362 6.10 -21.04 -16.51
C VAL A 362 5.40 -21.45 -15.20
N SER A 363 5.58 -20.70 -14.11
CA SER A 363 5.11 -21.08 -12.76
C SER A 363 3.85 -20.35 -12.27
N GLY A 364 3.15 -19.58 -13.12
CA GLY A 364 1.92 -18.84 -12.73
C GLY A 364 2.12 -17.65 -11.78
N ARG A 365 3.25 -17.59 -11.07
CA ARG A 365 3.66 -16.50 -10.18
C ARG A 365 4.53 -15.48 -10.92
N ASN A 366 3.92 -14.50 -11.60
CA ASN A 366 4.70 -13.42 -12.21
C ASN A 366 4.56 -12.11 -11.41
N SER A 367 5.17 -12.08 -10.23
CA SER A 367 5.36 -10.86 -9.44
C SER A 367 6.52 -9.99 -9.95
N LYS A 368 7.42 -10.54 -10.78
CA LYS A 368 8.66 -9.88 -11.21
C LYS A 368 8.41 -8.69 -12.14
N PRO A 369 9.26 -7.64 -12.07
CA PRO A 369 9.19 -6.52 -13.02
C PRO A 369 9.17 -6.96 -14.48
N LYS A 370 8.42 -6.24 -15.32
CA LYS A 370 8.35 -6.45 -16.78
C LYS A 370 9.73 -6.30 -17.44
N GLY A 371 10.59 -5.50 -16.83
CA GLY A 371 11.97 -5.33 -17.25
C GLY A 371 12.83 -4.72 -16.16
N ILE A 372 14.10 -5.11 -16.17
CA ILE A 372 15.14 -4.54 -15.31
C ILE A 372 16.25 -4.07 -16.23
N PHE A 373 16.80 -2.89 -15.98
CA PHE A 373 17.96 -2.37 -16.65
C PHE A 373 18.96 -1.80 -15.66
N PHE A 374 20.24 -2.01 -15.92
CA PHE A 374 21.34 -1.33 -15.23
C PHE A 374 22.13 -0.52 -16.26
N PHE A 375 21.84 0.77 -16.33
CA PHE A 375 22.47 1.71 -17.26
C PHE A 375 23.76 2.25 -16.64
N VAL A 376 24.90 1.86 -17.21
CA VAL A 376 26.22 2.33 -16.76
C VAL A 376 26.92 3.11 -17.85
N GLY A 377 27.64 4.17 -17.49
CA GLY A 377 28.44 4.96 -18.43
C GLY A 377 28.77 6.35 -17.86
N PRO A 378 29.46 7.21 -18.63
CA PRO A 378 29.81 8.55 -18.19
C PRO A 378 28.60 9.44 -17.90
N THR A 379 28.84 10.59 -17.26
CA THR A 379 27.76 11.56 -17.03
C THR A 379 27.29 12.19 -18.34
N GLY A 380 25.99 12.49 -18.44
CA GLY A 380 25.45 13.23 -19.59
C GLY A 380 25.35 12.47 -20.91
N VAL A 381 25.53 11.16 -20.95
CA VAL A 381 25.41 10.33 -22.19
C VAL A 381 23.98 9.89 -22.54
N GLY A 382 22.98 10.22 -21.71
CA GLY A 382 21.56 9.98 -22.02
C GLY A 382 20.85 8.88 -21.24
N LYS A 383 21.44 8.33 -20.17
CA LYS A 383 20.83 7.28 -19.32
C LYS A 383 19.40 7.62 -18.86
N THR A 384 19.24 8.77 -18.21
CA THR A 384 17.95 9.29 -17.74
C THR A 384 16.99 9.65 -18.89
N GLU A 385 17.53 10.16 -20.00
CA GLU A 385 16.72 10.56 -21.15
C GLU A 385 16.10 9.36 -21.87
N LEU A 386 16.80 8.23 -21.90
CA LEU A 386 16.25 6.97 -22.42
C LEU A 386 15.08 6.48 -21.57
N ALA A 387 15.19 6.55 -20.25
CA ALA A 387 14.10 6.19 -19.34
C ALA A 387 12.85 7.07 -19.52
N LYS A 388 13.04 8.38 -19.65
CA LYS A 388 11.95 9.33 -19.93
C LYS A 388 11.31 9.10 -21.29
N SER A 389 12.12 8.88 -22.32
CA SER A 389 11.64 8.61 -23.68
C SER A 389 10.87 7.31 -23.76
N LEU A 390 11.32 6.28 -23.05
CA LEU A 390 10.61 5.01 -22.88
C LEU A 390 9.26 5.20 -22.17
N THR A 391 9.22 6.05 -21.12
CA THR A 391 7.96 6.37 -20.42
C THR A 391 6.94 6.97 -21.38
N ARG A 392 7.35 8.00 -22.13
CA ARG A 392 6.48 8.67 -23.12
C ARG A 392 5.98 7.69 -24.18
N LEU A 393 6.85 6.79 -24.65
CA LEU A 393 6.50 5.80 -25.66
C LEU A 393 5.44 4.80 -25.16
N ILE A 394 5.58 4.28 -23.94
CA ILE A 394 4.67 3.26 -23.38
C ILE A 394 3.37 3.89 -22.89
N PHE A 395 3.45 4.94 -22.07
CA PHE A 395 2.30 5.44 -21.32
C PHE A 395 1.69 6.69 -21.92
N GLY A 396 2.44 7.47 -22.71
CA GLY A 396 2.04 8.81 -23.13
C GLY A 396 1.88 9.82 -21.98
N ASP A 397 2.16 9.40 -20.74
CA ASP A 397 1.99 10.18 -19.52
C ASP A 397 3.32 10.24 -18.76
N GLU A 398 3.86 11.45 -18.56
CA GLU A 398 5.09 11.67 -17.81
C GLU A 398 4.94 11.33 -16.32
N GLN A 399 3.72 11.33 -15.76
CA GLN A 399 3.46 10.95 -14.37
C GLN A 399 3.69 9.45 -14.11
N ALA A 400 3.76 8.63 -15.16
CA ALA A 400 4.15 7.22 -15.06
C ALA A 400 5.65 7.02 -14.78
N PHE A 401 6.46 8.08 -14.88
CA PHE A 401 7.87 8.07 -14.52
C PHE A 401 8.07 8.50 -13.07
N ALA A 402 8.73 7.66 -12.27
CA ALA A 402 9.17 7.99 -10.92
C ALA A 402 10.70 7.94 -10.84
N ARG A 403 11.32 9.00 -10.32
CA ARG A 403 12.79 9.10 -10.16
C ARG A 403 13.15 9.20 -8.69
N TYR A 404 14.09 8.37 -8.27
CA TYR A 404 14.68 8.36 -6.95
C TYR A 404 16.18 8.57 -7.08
N ASP A 405 16.69 9.65 -6.47
CA ASP A 405 18.12 9.95 -6.45
C ASP A 405 18.78 9.22 -5.26
N MET A 406 19.61 8.23 -5.53
CA MET A 406 20.23 7.41 -4.48
C MET A 406 21.24 8.18 -3.63
N SER A 407 21.63 9.39 -4.03
CA SER A 407 22.37 10.29 -3.16
C SER A 407 21.56 10.76 -1.94
N GLU A 408 20.23 10.78 -2.00
CA GLU A 408 19.37 11.05 -0.84
C GLU A 408 19.23 9.85 0.10
N TYR A 409 19.67 8.66 -0.35
CA TYR A 409 19.52 7.40 0.37
C TYR A 409 20.86 6.83 0.86
N LYS A 410 21.82 7.72 1.18
CA LYS A 410 23.15 7.39 1.72
C LYS A 410 23.14 6.95 3.18
N GLU A 411 22.17 7.46 3.95
CA GLU A 411 22.09 7.23 5.39
C GLU A 411 21.43 5.89 5.72
N GLU A 412 21.74 5.36 6.91
CA GLU A 412 21.26 4.04 7.35
C GLU A 412 19.72 3.94 7.39
N HIS A 413 19.06 5.01 7.85
CA HIS A 413 17.60 5.11 7.98
C HIS A 413 16.86 5.36 6.65
N ALA A 414 17.59 5.58 5.55
CA ALA A 414 16.96 5.86 4.27
C ALA A 414 16.15 4.68 3.71
N ALA A 415 16.49 3.45 4.12
CA ALA A 415 15.71 2.26 3.77
C ALA A 415 14.28 2.31 4.35
N GLU A 416 14.10 2.89 5.54
CA GLU A 416 12.80 3.09 6.17
C GLU A 416 11.99 4.17 5.44
N LYS A 417 12.63 5.23 4.92
CA LYS A 417 11.95 6.23 4.08
C LYS A 417 11.42 5.60 2.78
N LEU A 418 12.19 4.69 2.17
CA LEU A 418 11.82 4.04 0.92
C LEU A 418 10.70 3.00 1.10
N ALA A 419 10.81 2.16 2.13
CA ALA A 419 9.93 1.00 2.35
C ALA A 419 8.94 1.15 3.52
N GLY A 420 9.00 2.23 4.29
CA GLY A 420 8.16 2.47 5.47
C GLY A 420 8.86 2.07 6.77
N ALA A 421 8.65 2.88 7.82
CA ALA A 421 9.19 2.62 9.15
C ALA A 421 8.45 1.44 9.83
N PRO A 422 9.11 0.66 10.71
CA PRO A 422 8.48 -0.42 11.46
C PRO A 422 7.57 0.09 12.59
N PRO A 423 6.69 -0.76 13.17
CA PRO A 423 5.81 -0.37 14.27
C PRO A 423 6.57 0.22 15.45
N GLY A 424 6.13 1.38 15.95
CA GLY A 424 6.74 2.08 17.08
C GLY A 424 7.75 3.17 16.71
N PHE A 425 8.00 3.41 15.42
CA PHE A 425 8.86 4.49 14.93
C PHE A 425 8.05 5.62 14.27
N VAL A 426 8.59 6.84 14.28
CA VAL A 426 7.99 8.01 13.61
C VAL A 426 7.89 7.74 12.11
N GLY A 427 6.73 8.01 11.51
CA GLY A 427 6.47 7.73 10.09
C GLY A 427 5.87 6.33 9.81
N TYR A 428 5.63 5.51 10.84
CA TYR A 428 4.94 4.21 10.69
C TYR A 428 3.59 4.36 9.97
N GLU A 429 2.83 5.41 10.28
CA GLU A 429 1.51 5.66 9.67
C GLU A 429 1.57 6.22 8.24
N GLU A 430 2.74 6.66 7.75
CA GLU A 430 2.87 7.23 6.39
C GLU A 430 3.15 6.16 5.33
N GLY A 431 3.68 4.98 5.72
CA GLY A 431 4.11 3.95 4.77
C GLY A 431 5.44 4.31 4.08
N GLY A 432 5.80 3.57 3.02
CA GLY A 432 7.04 3.80 2.26
C GLY A 432 6.81 4.63 1.01
N GLN A 433 7.76 5.49 0.65
CA GLN A 433 7.66 6.28 -0.59
C GLN A 433 7.52 5.38 -1.83
N LEU A 434 8.29 4.31 -1.90
CA LEU A 434 8.26 3.39 -3.03
C LEU A 434 6.98 2.55 -3.01
N THR A 435 6.57 2.03 -1.85
CA THR A 435 5.38 1.19 -1.74
C THR A 435 4.10 1.98 -2.04
N ASN A 436 3.97 3.19 -1.49
CA ASN A 436 2.87 4.09 -1.80
C ASN A 436 2.81 4.43 -3.29
N ARG A 437 3.96 4.72 -3.92
CA ARG A 437 4.00 5.04 -5.36
C ARG A 437 3.52 3.87 -6.23
N ILE A 438 3.82 2.63 -5.85
CA ILE A 438 3.34 1.44 -6.56
C ILE A 438 1.84 1.21 -6.33
N LEU A 439 1.33 1.43 -5.12
CA LEU A 439 -0.10 1.36 -4.83
C LEU A 439 -0.89 2.38 -5.64
N GLU A 440 -0.38 3.61 -5.76
CA GLU A 440 -1.02 4.66 -6.54
C GLU A 440 -0.99 4.35 -8.04
N ARG A 441 0.20 4.07 -8.60
CA ARG A 441 0.35 3.66 -10.00
C ARG A 441 1.33 2.48 -10.17
N PRO A 442 0.81 1.25 -10.28
CA PRO A 442 1.63 0.06 -10.48
C PRO A 442 2.25 0.03 -11.88
N TYR A 443 1.58 0.61 -12.88
CA TYR A 443 2.11 0.82 -14.23
C TYR A 443 3.06 2.02 -14.24
N SER A 444 4.35 1.76 -14.13
CA SER A 444 5.35 2.83 -14.07
C SER A 444 6.74 2.41 -14.51
N ILE A 445 7.55 3.42 -14.87
CA ILE A 445 9.01 3.29 -14.96
C ILE A 445 9.61 3.88 -13.69
N LEU A 446 10.38 3.06 -12.98
CA LEU A 446 11.09 3.46 -11.76
C LEU A 446 12.56 3.66 -12.10
N LEU A 447 13.06 4.88 -11.98
CA LEU A 447 14.46 5.20 -12.17
C LEU A 447 15.14 5.41 -10.82
N PHE A 448 16.13 4.57 -10.51
CA PHE A 448 17.02 4.70 -9.37
C PHE A 448 18.38 5.24 -9.85
N ASP A 449 18.60 6.53 -9.66
CA ASP A 449 19.76 7.25 -10.19
C ASP A 449 20.96 7.14 -9.24
N GLU A 450 22.17 6.93 -9.77
CA GLU A 450 23.43 6.84 -9.01
C GLU A 450 23.45 5.76 -7.91
N ILE A 451 23.04 4.54 -8.25
CA ILE A 451 22.88 3.42 -7.31
C ILE A 451 24.11 3.11 -6.46
N GLU A 452 25.32 3.43 -6.93
CA GLU A 452 26.57 3.30 -6.18
C GLU A 452 26.66 4.19 -4.93
N LYS A 453 25.76 5.16 -4.80
CA LYS A 453 25.68 6.07 -3.65
C LYS A 453 24.72 5.59 -2.57
N ALA A 454 23.86 4.62 -2.86
CA ALA A 454 22.88 4.12 -1.90
C ALA A 454 23.55 3.42 -0.71
N HIS A 455 22.92 3.51 0.46
CA HIS A 455 23.30 2.71 1.61
C HIS A 455 23.08 1.21 1.36
N PRO A 456 23.93 0.29 1.87
CA PRO A 456 23.75 -1.15 1.68
C PRO A 456 22.36 -1.70 2.09
N LYS A 457 21.73 -1.14 3.14
CA LYS A 457 20.36 -1.52 3.55
C LYS A 457 19.28 -1.20 2.51
N VAL A 458 19.51 -0.21 1.65
CA VAL A 458 18.60 0.11 0.54
C VAL A 458 18.76 -0.94 -0.56
N LEU A 459 20.01 -1.38 -0.82
CA LEU A 459 20.30 -2.43 -1.78
C LEU A 459 19.64 -3.78 -1.40
N ASP A 460 19.52 -4.08 -0.11
CA ASP A 460 18.76 -5.24 0.39
C ASP A 460 17.30 -5.24 -0.07
N LYS A 461 16.66 -4.06 -0.05
CA LYS A 461 15.27 -3.92 -0.50
C LYS A 461 15.16 -4.15 -2.01
N PHE A 462 16.15 -3.71 -2.78
CA PHE A 462 16.17 -4.00 -4.22
C PHE A 462 16.39 -5.47 -4.51
N LEU A 463 17.19 -6.20 -3.72
CA LEU A 463 17.34 -7.63 -3.89
C LEU A 463 15.98 -8.35 -3.75
N GLN A 464 15.20 -8.01 -2.73
CA GLN A 464 13.84 -8.54 -2.55
C GLN A 464 12.95 -8.27 -3.77
N ILE A 465 13.00 -7.06 -4.32
CA ILE A 465 12.20 -6.69 -5.50
C ILE A 465 12.65 -7.47 -6.75
N LEU A 466 13.95 -7.63 -6.96
CA LEU A 466 14.49 -8.34 -8.12
C LEU A 466 14.25 -9.86 -8.04
N GLU A 467 14.19 -10.43 -6.83
CA GLU A 467 13.96 -11.85 -6.59
C GLU A 467 12.49 -12.22 -6.57
N ASP A 468 11.73 -11.60 -5.67
CA ASP A 468 10.34 -11.94 -5.39
C ASP A 468 9.35 -11.04 -6.14
N GLY A 469 9.80 -9.95 -6.76
CA GLY A 469 8.90 -9.02 -7.45
C GLY A 469 7.93 -8.29 -6.53
N ARG A 470 8.19 -8.28 -5.22
CA ARG A 470 7.33 -7.64 -4.22
C ARG A 470 8.15 -6.96 -3.15
N LEU A 471 7.53 -5.99 -2.49
CA LEU A 471 8.09 -5.32 -1.32
C LEU A 471 6.99 -5.22 -0.27
N THR A 472 7.31 -5.62 0.96
CA THR A 472 6.41 -5.46 2.11
C THR A 472 6.86 -4.26 2.93
N ASP A 473 5.94 -3.34 3.18
CA ASP A 473 6.21 -2.15 3.98
C ASP A 473 6.22 -2.45 5.49
N GLY A 474 6.59 -1.44 6.28
CA GLY A 474 6.60 -1.56 7.74
C GLY A 474 5.22 -1.85 8.37
N LYS A 475 4.11 -1.51 7.69
CA LYS A 475 2.73 -1.80 8.11
C LYS A 475 2.30 -3.24 7.77
N GLY A 476 3.13 -4.00 7.07
CA GLY A 476 2.79 -5.33 6.56
C GLY A 476 2.01 -5.31 5.25
N GLN A 477 1.90 -4.17 4.57
CA GLN A 477 1.29 -4.09 3.24
C GLN A 477 2.30 -4.52 2.18
N THR A 478 1.92 -5.51 1.36
CA THR A 478 2.77 -6.02 0.27
C THR A 478 2.33 -5.44 -1.06
N VAL A 479 3.29 -4.85 -1.79
CA VAL A 479 3.11 -4.33 -3.15
C VAL A 479 3.87 -5.18 -4.17
N TYR A 480 3.36 -5.28 -5.39
CA TYR A 480 3.92 -6.08 -6.46
C TYR A 480 4.44 -5.20 -7.60
N PHE A 481 5.56 -5.59 -8.20
CA PHE A 481 6.26 -4.83 -9.25
C PHE A 481 6.04 -5.42 -10.65
N ASN A 482 5.13 -6.37 -10.79
CA ASN A 482 4.77 -7.09 -12.02
C ASN A 482 4.40 -6.21 -13.22
N GLN A 483 4.01 -4.95 -12.96
CA GLN A 483 3.63 -3.97 -13.98
C GLN A 483 4.63 -2.80 -14.10
N THR A 484 5.84 -2.97 -13.58
CA THR A 484 6.88 -1.93 -13.59
C THR A 484 8.04 -2.31 -14.51
N VAL A 485 8.72 -1.28 -15.02
CA VAL A 485 10.09 -1.42 -15.54
C VAL A 485 11.01 -0.67 -14.59
N ILE A 486 12.03 -1.38 -14.09
CA ILE A 486 13.00 -0.84 -13.14
C ILE A 486 14.29 -0.52 -13.88
N ILE A 487 14.78 0.71 -13.72
CA ILE A 487 16.01 1.19 -14.33
C ILE A 487 16.92 1.72 -13.24
N PHE A 488 18.09 1.11 -13.08
CA PHE A 488 19.18 1.64 -12.28
C PHE A 488 20.12 2.43 -13.19
N THR A 489 20.66 3.55 -12.72
CA THR A 489 21.77 4.22 -13.38
C THR A 489 23.01 4.18 -12.50
N SER A 490 24.17 4.16 -13.13
CA SER A 490 25.44 4.27 -12.43
C SER A 490 26.48 5.03 -13.25
N ASN A 491 27.35 5.75 -12.53
CA ASN A 491 28.54 6.39 -13.10
C ASN A 491 29.84 5.65 -12.70
N ILE A 492 29.74 4.44 -12.13
CA ILE A 492 30.90 3.60 -11.80
C ILE A 492 31.83 3.46 -13.02
N GLY A 493 33.15 3.61 -12.79
CA GLY A 493 34.17 3.45 -13.82
C GLY A 493 34.38 4.65 -14.75
N ALA A 494 33.57 5.71 -14.63
CA ALA A 494 33.74 6.92 -15.43
C ALA A 494 34.94 7.76 -14.94
N SER A 495 35.04 7.98 -13.63
CA SER A 495 36.12 8.75 -12.99
C SER A 495 37.03 7.83 -12.16
N ASP A 496 38.26 8.29 -11.90
CA ASP A 496 39.20 7.58 -11.04
C ASP A 496 38.61 7.32 -9.67
N LEU A 497 38.78 6.10 -9.17
CA LEU A 497 38.47 5.77 -7.80
C LEU A 497 39.71 6.02 -6.94
N THR A 498 39.64 7.02 -6.07
CA THR A 498 40.70 7.34 -5.12
C THR A 498 40.40 6.82 -3.72
N ASP A 499 41.45 6.46 -3.00
CA ASP A 499 41.40 6.18 -1.56
C ASP A 499 41.18 7.49 -0.79
N PRO A 500 40.12 7.62 0.02
CA PRO A 500 39.85 8.84 0.79
C PRO A 500 40.95 9.21 1.79
N GLN A 501 41.72 8.25 2.30
CA GLN A 501 42.76 8.48 3.31
C GLN A 501 44.12 8.81 2.68
N THR A 502 44.47 8.10 1.61
CA THR A 502 45.81 8.22 0.99
C THR A 502 45.81 9.09 -0.27
N GLY A 503 44.64 9.36 -0.86
CA GLY A 503 44.51 10.04 -2.14
C GLY A 503 45.00 9.21 -3.33
N ALA A 504 45.49 7.98 -3.11
CA ALA A 504 46.01 7.11 -4.15
C ALA A 504 44.88 6.63 -5.07
N ILE A 505 45.15 6.57 -6.37
CA ILE A 505 44.19 6.01 -7.34
C ILE A 505 44.19 4.49 -7.16
N ILE A 506 43.05 3.95 -6.73
CA ILE A 506 42.80 2.52 -6.58
C ILE A 506 42.49 1.91 -7.95
N ARG A 507 41.69 2.61 -8.77
CA ARG A 507 41.33 2.19 -10.13
C ARG A 507 41.18 3.40 -11.04
N ASN A 508 41.65 3.28 -12.28
CA ASN A 508 41.55 4.34 -13.28
C ASN A 508 40.14 4.38 -13.88
N GLY A 509 39.58 5.59 -14.00
CA GLY A 509 38.36 5.86 -14.75
C GLY A 509 38.66 6.02 -16.23
N ILE A 510 37.72 5.59 -17.06
CA ILE A 510 37.89 5.67 -18.52
C ILE A 510 38.01 7.11 -19.01
N MET A 511 37.37 8.08 -18.34
CA MET A 511 37.41 9.48 -18.76
C MET A 511 38.80 10.09 -18.62
N THR A 512 39.59 9.66 -17.64
CA THR A 512 40.98 10.12 -17.46
C THR A 512 41.87 9.70 -18.63
N GLU A 513 41.69 8.47 -19.13
CA GLU A 513 42.41 7.96 -20.29
C GLU A 513 41.90 8.58 -21.61
N VAL A 514 40.60 8.82 -21.71
CA VAL A 514 39.98 9.54 -22.83
C VAL A 514 40.51 10.97 -22.95
N GLN A 515 40.76 11.66 -21.83
CA GLN A 515 41.37 12.99 -21.87
C GLN A 515 42.80 12.99 -22.40
N LYS A 516 43.57 11.91 -22.17
CA LYS A 516 44.96 11.79 -22.62
C LYS A 516 45.08 11.35 -24.07
N GLN A 517 44.27 10.37 -24.48
CA GLN A 517 44.41 9.68 -25.76
C GLN A 517 43.34 10.07 -26.79
N GLY A 518 42.32 10.83 -26.37
CA GLY A 518 41.17 11.21 -27.19
C GLY A 518 40.08 10.13 -27.26
N VAL A 519 38.82 10.55 -27.43
CA VAL A 519 37.63 9.67 -27.44
C VAL A 519 37.71 8.61 -28.54
N ASN A 520 38.22 8.97 -29.72
CA ASN A 520 38.25 8.09 -30.90
C ASN A 520 39.27 6.94 -30.79
N SER A 521 40.17 6.99 -29.83
CA SER A 521 41.13 5.92 -29.55
C SER A 521 40.47 4.72 -28.85
N PHE A 522 39.24 4.87 -28.36
CA PHE A 522 38.49 3.84 -27.66
C PHE A 522 37.35 3.30 -28.53
N THR A 523 37.41 2.00 -28.81
CA THR A 523 36.32 1.26 -29.43
C THR A 523 35.22 1.00 -28.40
N TYR A 524 33.98 0.83 -28.87
CA TYR A 524 32.86 0.47 -27.99
C TYR A 524 33.15 -0.81 -27.18
N ALA A 525 33.81 -1.82 -27.77
CA ALA A 525 34.13 -3.07 -27.09
C ALA A 525 35.07 -2.86 -25.88
N GLN A 526 36.02 -1.94 -25.98
CA GLN A 526 36.90 -1.57 -24.85
C GLN A 526 36.10 -0.82 -23.78
N VAL A 527 35.23 0.10 -24.17
CA VAL A 527 34.34 0.84 -23.26
C VAL A 527 33.41 -0.12 -22.51
N ASP A 528 32.78 -1.06 -23.22
CA ASP A 528 31.91 -2.10 -22.66
C ASP A 528 32.64 -2.99 -21.65
N THR A 529 33.83 -3.48 -22.04
CA THR A 529 34.67 -4.32 -21.17
C THR A 529 35.07 -3.57 -19.90
N HIS A 530 35.47 -2.30 -20.02
CA HIS A 530 35.85 -1.45 -18.89
C HIS A 530 34.69 -1.30 -17.90
N PHE A 531 33.55 -0.80 -18.35
CA PHE A 531 32.40 -0.55 -17.47
C PHE A 531 31.86 -1.83 -16.83
N ARG A 532 31.80 -2.95 -17.57
CA ARG A 532 31.41 -4.25 -17.00
C ARG A 532 32.37 -4.71 -15.91
N SER A 533 33.67 -4.54 -16.13
CA SER A 533 34.70 -4.90 -15.14
C SER A 533 34.60 -4.05 -13.88
N GLU A 534 34.37 -2.75 -14.03
CA GLU A 534 34.23 -1.83 -12.90
C GLU A 534 32.94 -2.08 -12.10
N VAL A 535 31.82 -2.37 -12.78
CA VAL A 535 30.58 -2.78 -12.11
C VAL A 535 30.79 -4.09 -11.34
N HIS A 536 31.39 -5.10 -11.97
CA HIS A 536 31.67 -6.37 -11.32
C HIS A 536 32.54 -6.19 -10.07
N TRP A 537 33.63 -5.43 -10.18
CA TRP A 537 34.50 -5.14 -9.05
C TRP A 537 33.78 -4.36 -7.95
N HIS A 538 32.96 -3.36 -8.30
CA HIS A 538 32.22 -2.56 -7.32
C HIS A 538 31.29 -3.45 -6.49
N PHE A 539 30.44 -4.25 -7.14
CA PHE A 539 29.47 -5.10 -6.44
C PHE A 539 30.12 -6.22 -5.64
N THR A 540 31.21 -6.82 -6.13
CA THR A 540 31.88 -7.94 -5.45
C THR A 540 32.82 -7.49 -4.34
N SER A 541 33.67 -6.49 -4.63
CA SER A 541 34.83 -6.16 -3.79
C SER A 541 34.60 -4.92 -2.93
N ARG A 542 33.82 -3.94 -3.40
CA ARG A 542 33.63 -2.67 -2.67
C ARG A 542 32.43 -2.72 -1.73
N ILE A 543 31.27 -3.15 -2.22
CA ILE A 543 30.04 -3.21 -1.41
C ILE A 543 29.69 -4.61 -0.92
N GLY A 544 30.37 -5.66 -1.41
CA GLY A 544 30.21 -7.03 -0.91
C GLY A 544 28.85 -7.68 -1.22
N ARG A 545 28.20 -7.30 -2.32
CA ARG A 545 26.85 -7.73 -2.73
C ARG A 545 26.86 -8.39 -4.11
N ALA A 546 27.61 -9.48 -4.25
CA ALA A 546 27.67 -10.26 -5.49
C ALA A 546 26.29 -10.81 -5.91
N GLU A 547 25.40 -11.07 -4.95
CA GLU A 547 24.03 -11.52 -5.19
C GLU A 547 23.23 -10.55 -6.06
N LEU A 548 23.36 -9.23 -5.83
CA LEU A 548 22.68 -8.22 -6.63
C LEU A 548 23.18 -8.24 -8.08
N LEU A 549 24.50 -8.40 -8.28
CA LEU A 549 25.08 -8.50 -9.61
C LEU A 549 24.56 -9.72 -10.37
N ASN A 550 24.39 -10.86 -9.69
CA ASN A 550 23.84 -12.08 -10.30
C ASN A 550 22.38 -11.88 -10.74
N ARG A 551 21.60 -11.06 -10.02
CA ARG A 551 20.22 -10.71 -10.41
C ARG A 551 20.16 -9.70 -11.54
N LEU A 552 21.12 -8.78 -11.60
CA LEU A 552 21.24 -7.82 -12.70
C LEU A 552 21.74 -8.50 -13.98
N GLY A 553 22.76 -9.35 -13.90
CA GLY A 553 23.23 -10.23 -14.97
C GLY A 553 23.31 -9.55 -16.35
N ASP A 554 22.54 -10.08 -17.30
CA ASP A 554 22.46 -9.61 -18.69
C ASP A 554 21.72 -8.27 -18.87
N SER A 555 21.12 -7.73 -17.79
CA SER A 555 20.41 -6.45 -17.79
C SER A 555 21.35 -5.24 -17.78
N ILE A 556 22.67 -5.45 -17.68
CA ILE A 556 23.67 -4.39 -17.72
C ILE A 556 23.84 -3.89 -19.15
N VAL A 557 23.52 -2.61 -19.34
CA VAL A 557 23.61 -1.90 -20.62
C VAL A 557 24.62 -0.78 -20.48
N VAL A 558 25.72 -0.89 -21.22
CA VAL A 558 26.78 0.12 -21.24
C VAL A 558 26.45 1.22 -22.25
N PHE A 559 26.51 2.47 -21.79
CA PHE A 559 26.39 3.64 -22.64
C PHE A 559 27.77 4.05 -23.14
N ASP A 560 27.88 4.26 -24.45
CA ASP A 560 29.11 4.66 -25.10
C ASP A 560 29.48 6.11 -24.74
N LEU A 561 30.74 6.45 -24.95
CA LEU A 561 31.28 7.80 -24.82
C LEU A 561 30.57 8.75 -25.81
N LEU A 562 30.52 10.04 -25.46
CA LEU A 562 30.01 11.06 -26.36
C LEU A 562 31.01 11.29 -27.51
N ARG A 563 30.79 10.62 -28.65
CA ARG A 563 31.65 10.75 -29.83
C ARG A 563 31.39 12.06 -30.58
N PRO A 564 32.42 12.68 -31.21
CA PRO A 564 32.29 13.98 -31.87
C PRO A 564 31.18 14.07 -32.92
N GLU A 565 30.94 13.01 -33.68
CA GLU A 565 29.88 12.94 -34.70
C GLU A 565 28.46 13.07 -34.13
N PHE A 566 28.27 12.76 -32.84
CA PHE A 566 26.97 12.89 -32.16
C PHE A 566 26.79 14.25 -31.52
N VAL A 567 27.86 14.97 -31.19
CA VAL A 567 27.80 16.34 -30.65
C VAL A 567 27.00 17.25 -31.58
N TRP A 568 27.28 17.15 -32.88
CA TRP A 568 26.56 17.90 -33.92
C TRP A 568 25.05 17.66 -33.88
N LYS A 569 24.65 16.39 -33.92
CA LYS A 569 23.23 15.99 -33.95
C LYS A 569 22.50 16.37 -32.66
N ILE A 570 23.17 16.29 -31.50
CA ILE A 570 22.61 16.72 -30.22
C ILE A 570 22.46 18.25 -30.19
N GLY A 571 23.44 18.99 -30.71
CA GLY A 571 23.36 20.44 -30.84
C GLY A 571 22.18 20.87 -31.71
N GLU A 572 22.02 20.23 -32.88
CA GLU A 572 20.88 20.49 -33.77
C GLU A 572 19.54 20.24 -33.08
N LYS A 573 19.43 19.15 -32.32
CA LYS A 573 18.23 18.84 -31.52
C LYS A 573 17.90 19.97 -30.54
N PHE A 574 18.87 20.46 -29.78
CA PHE A 574 18.63 21.55 -28.81
C PHE A 574 18.29 22.88 -29.48
N LEU A 575 18.93 23.21 -30.60
CA LEU A 575 18.61 24.41 -31.38
C LEU A 575 17.19 24.33 -31.94
N ARG A 576 16.75 23.15 -32.40
CA ARG A 576 15.36 22.93 -32.83
C ARG A 576 14.36 23.14 -31.70
N GLN A 577 14.64 22.61 -30.51
CA GLN A 577 13.81 22.83 -29.32
C GLN A 577 13.73 24.32 -28.95
N LEU A 578 14.83 25.06 -29.08
CA LEU A 578 14.85 26.51 -28.85
C LEU A 578 13.99 27.25 -29.90
N ALA A 579 14.06 26.85 -31.17
CA ALA A 579 13.23 27.40 -32.24
C ALA A 579 11.73 27.12 -32.01
N GLU A 580 11.38 25.88 -31.64
CA GLU A 580 10.00 25.48 -31.30
C GLU A 580 9.45 26.31 -30.14
N SER A 581 10.24 26.49 -29.08
CA SER A 581 9.86 27.34 -27.93
C SER A 581 9.58 28.80 -28.34
N ALA A 582 10.41 29.37 -29.22
CA ALA A 582 10.19 30.73 -29.73
C ALA A 582 8.95 30.82 -30.64
N TRP A 583 8.70 29.80 -31.45
CA TRP A 583 7.51 29.71 -32.30
C TRP A 583 6.21 29.60 -31.49
N ASP A 584 6.21 28.78 -30.44
CA ASP A 584 5.02 28.58 -29.61
C ASP A 584 4.70 29.83 -28.79
N LYS A 585 5.72 30.53 -28.29
CA LYS A 585 5.54 31.71 -27.46
C LYS A 585 5.26 32.99 -28.25
N TYR A 586 5.97 33.21 -29.35
CA TYR A 586 5.95 34.49 -30.08
C TYR A 586 5.63 34.36 -31.57
N ARG A 587 5.38 33.15 -32.09
CA ARG A 587 5.25 32.88 -33.55
C ARG A 587 6.44 33.41 -34.34
N LEU A 588 7.62 33.33 -33.72
CA LEU A 588 8.89 33.78 -34.26
C LEU A 588 9.62 32.61 -34.94
N LEU A 589 9.98 32.78 -36.22
CA LEU A 589 10.76 31.78 -36.94
C LEU A 589 12.26 31.99 -36.68
N LEU A 590 12.84 31.14 -35.83
CA LEU A 590 14.29 31.10 -35.58
C LEU A 590 14.98 30.11 -36.52
N LEU A 591 16.00 30.57 -37.23
CA LEU A 591 16.89 29.75 -38.04
C LEU A 591 18.33 29.89 -37.55
N PHE A 592 19.06 28.79 -37.48
CA PHE A 592 20.45 28.77 -37.02
C PHE A 592 21.37 28.42 -38.19
N GLN A 593 22.47 29.17 -38.32
CA GLN A 593 23.53 28.85 -39.29
C GLN A 593 24.37 27.67 -38.79
N THR A 594 24.92 26.91 -39.75
CA THR A 594 25.85 25.78 -39.54
C THR A 594 27.03 26.16 -38.64
N SER A 595 27.47 27.42 -38.70
CA SER A 595 28.59 27.96 -37.94
C SER A 595 28.40 27.89 -36.42
N VAL A 596 27.14 27.94 -35.93
CA VAL A 596 26.82 27.78 -34.49
C VAL A 596 27.20 26.38 -34.00
N LEU A 597 26.95 25.35 -34.81
CA LEU A 597 27.27 23.96 -34.48
C LEU A 597 28.77 23.67 -34.60
N GLU A 598 29.48 24.36 -35.50
CA GLU A 598 30.95 24.29 -35.60
C GLU A 598 31.61 24.81 -34.33
N VAL A 599 31.20 25.99 -33.84
CA VAL A 599 31.72 26.55 -32.57
C VAL A 599 31.35 25.67 -31.38
N LEU A 600 30.14 25.11 -31.34
CA LEU A 600 29.76 24.15 -30.30
C LEU A 600 30.70 22.93 -30.31
N SER A 601 30.98 22.37 -31.49
CA SER A 601 31.84 21.20 -31.64
C SER A 601 33.29 21.49 -31.23
N LEU A 602 33.83 22.66 -31.59
CA LEU A 602 35.16 23.12 -31.16
C LEU A 602 35.25 23.28 -29.64
N ASN A 603 34.24 23.87 -29.01
CA ASN A 603 34.20 24.00 -27.55
C ASN A 603 34.14 22.63 -26.87
N MET A 604 33.36 21.69 -27.41
CA MET A 604 33.25 20.33 -26.86
C MET A 604 34.52 19.50 -26.99
N GLN A 605 35.47 19.85 -27.87
CA GLN A 605 36.78 19.20 -27.94
C GLN A 605 37.72 19.58 -26.79
N GLN A 606 37.41 20.62 -26.02
CA GLN A 606 38.20 20.98 -24.84
C GLN A 606 38.06 19.91 -23.74
N SER A 607 39.17 19.56 -23.10
CA SER A 607 39.30 18.45 -22.13
C SER A 607 38.31 18.53 -20.97
N ASP A 608 37.99 19.74 -20.50
CA ASP A 608 37.10 19.96 -19.37
C ASP A 608 35.63 19.72 -19.73
N ASN A 609 35.27 19.98 -20.99
CA ASN A 609 33.89 19.86 -21.47
C ASN A 609 33.49 18.40 -21.71
N LEU A 610 34.45 17.53 -22.05
CA LEU A 610 34.24 16.10 -22.28
C LEU A 610 33.75 15.37 -21.01
N LEU A 611 34.16 15.80 -19.81
CA LEU A 611 33.79 15.18 -18.53
C LEU A 611 32.29 15.25 -18.23
N PHE A 612 31.64 16.31 -18.66
CA PHE A 612 30.24 16.61 -18.37
C PHE A 612 29.27 16.12 -19.47
N GLY A 613 29.80 15.54 -20.55
CA GLY A 613 29.05 14.94 -21.64
C GLY A 613 27.99 15.86 -22.26
N GLY A 614 26.84 15.30 -22.62
CA GLY A 614 25.75 16.04 -23.29
C GLY A 614 25.09 17.12 -22.44
N ARG A 615 25.23 17.10 -21.11
CA ARG A 615 24.75 18.20 -20.25
C ARG A 615 25.50 19.50 -20.58
N ARG A 616 26.79 19.40 -20.90
CA ARG A 616 27.61 20.55 -21.26
C ARG A 616 27.19 21.19 -22.58
N ILE A 617 26.76 20.38 -23.56
CA ILE A 617 26.23 20.88 -24.83
C ILE A 617 25.08 21.84 -24.59
N LYS A 618 24.12 21.45 -23.73
CA LYS A 618 22.97 22.30 -23.39
C LYS A 618 23.42 23.61 -22.74
N THR A 619 24.26 23.54 -21.71
CA THR A 619 24.76 24.75 -21.01
C THR A 619 25.58 25.67 -21.93
N LEU A 620 26.35 25.10 -22.86
CA LEU A 620 27.08 25.88 -23.86
C LEU A 620 26.11 26.58 -24.82
N LEU A 621 25.08 25.91 -25.32
CA LEU A 621 24.06 26.54 -26.17
C LEU A 621 23.26 27.60 -25.41
N GLU A 622 22.93 27.38 -24.14
CA GLU A 622 22.29 28.39 -23.30
C GLU A 622 23.17 29.65 -23.20
N THR A 623 24.48 29.47 -23.04
CA THR A 623 25.44 30.57 -22.85
C THR A 623 25.80 31.28 -24.16
N LEU A 624 26.03 30.52 -25.23
CA LEU A 624 26.51 30.99 -26.52
C LEU A 624 25.38 31.46 -27.43
N VAL A 625 24.17 30.90 -27.28
CA VAL A 625 23.04 31.13 -28.20
C VAL A 625 21.84 31.74 -27.49
N GLU A 626 21.29 31.06 -26.48
CA GLU A 626 20.02 31.48 -25.87
C GLU A 626 20.12 32.83 -25.15
N ARG A 627 21.09 33.00 -24.25
CA ARG A 627 21.24 34.25 -23.48
C ARG A 627 21.51 35.46 -24.37
N PRO A 628 22.46 35.40 -25.34
CA PRO A 628 22.68 36.55 -26.21
C PRO A 628 21.51 36.81 -27.15
N LEU A 629 20.82 35.76 -27.64
CA LEU A 629 19.60 35.93 -28.43
C LEU A 629 18.49 36.62 -27.63
N ASN A 630 18.21 36.17 -26.40
CA ASN A 630 17.20 36.77 -25.54
C ASN A 630 17.52 38.24 -25.22
N ARG A 631 18.80 38.55 -24.94
CA ARG A 631 19.26 39.93 -24.76
C ARG A 631 19.05 40.76 -26.01
N TRP A 632 19.45 40.25 -27.18
CA TRP A 632 19.31 40.96 -28.44
C TRP A 632 17.84 41.22 -28.80
N ILE A 633 16.95 40.23 -28.61
CA ILE A 633 15.51 40.41 -28.82
C ILE A 633 14.97 41.49 -27.88
N PHE A 634 15.34 41.46 -26.60
CA PHE A 634 14.90 42.47 -25.62
C PHE A 634 15.36 43.89 -25.98
N GLU A 635 16.59 44.04 -26.46
CA GLU A 635 17.17 45.34 -26.83
C GLU A 635 16.61 45.90 -28.15
N ASN A 636 16.26 45.04 -29.11
CA ASN A 636 15.79 45.45 -30.44
C ASN A 636 14.27 45.47 -30.61
N TYR A 637 13.53 44.75 -29.76
CA TYR A 637 12.07 44.65 -29.80
C TYR A 637 11.44 44.95 -28.44
N PRO A 638 11.17 46.23 -28.13
CA PRO A 638 10.50 46.64 -26.89
C PRO A 638 9.05 46.13 -26.79
N ASP A 639 8.40 45.90 -27.93
CA ASP A 639 7.08 45.26 -28.03
C ASP A 639 7.21 43.89 -28.71
N PHE A 640 7.00 42.83 -27.92
CA PHE A 640 7.12 41.45 -28.37
C PHE A 640 6.00 41.00 -29.32
N ASN A 641 4.88 41.73 -29.42
CA ASN A 641 3.82 41.39 -30.38
C ASN A 641 4.29 41.53 -31.83
N VAL A 642 5.31 42.36 -32.07
CA VAL A 642 5.88 42.61 -33.40
C VAL A 642 6.76 41.45 -33.90
N LEU A 643 7.07 40.48 -33.02
CA LEU A 643 7.84 39.28 -33.36
C LEU A 643 7.05 38.25 -34.15
N ALA A 644 5.71 38.30 -34.09
CA ALA A 644 4.85 37.34 -34.77
C ALA A 644 5.03 37.41 -36.29
N GLY A 645 5.39 36.27 -36.91
CA GLY A 645 5.63 36.17 -38.35
C GLY A 645 7.00 36.67 -38.81
N ARG A 646 7.84 37.18 -37.91
CA ARG A 646 9.22 37.55 -38.25
C ARG A 646 10.13 36.34 -38.34
N ARG A 647 11.24 36.53 -39.05
CA ARG A 647 12.29 35.53 -39.24
C ARG A 647 13.61 36.10 -38.75
N LEU A 648 14.23 35.42 -37.78
CA LEU A 648 15.58 35.76 -37.33
C LEU A 648 16.54 34.64 -37.71
N ILE A 649 17.66 35.03 -38.31
CA ILE A 649 18.77 34.12 -38.62
C ILE A 649 19.88 34.38 -37.61
N VAL A 650 20.23 33.35 -36.85
CA VAL A 650 21.23 33.37 -35.79
C VAL A 650 22.49 32.67 -36.29
N GLY A 651 23.60 33.41 -36.37
CA GLY A 651 24.89 32.94 -36.87
C GLY A 651 26.06 33.46 -36.05
N LEU A 652 27.28 33.32 -36.58
CA LEU A 652 28.48 33.91 -36.00
C LEU A 652 28.87 35.19 -36.73
N GLY A 653 29.13 36.25 -35.97
CA GLY A 653 29.72 37.49 -36.47
C GLY A 653 31.23 37.51 -36.39
N ASN A 654 31.83 38.52 -37.04
CA ASN A 654 33.28 38.73 -37.13
C ASN A 654 34.02 38.86 -35.79
N ASN A 655 33.31 39.04 -34.67
CA ASN A 655 33.85 39.18 -33.31
C ASN A 655 33.48 38.01 -32.37
N SER A 656 33.13 36.84 -32.89
CA SER A 656 32.73 35.66 -32.08
C SER A 656 31.44 35.84 -31.28
N LEU A 657 30.70 36.93 -31.53
CA LEU A 657 29.36 37.21 -30.99
C LEU A 657 28.31 36.78 -32.01
N LEU A 658 27.15 36.32 -31.51
CA LEU A 658 26.02 35.97 -32.36
C LEU A 658 25.66 37.16 -33.27
N THR A 659 25.59 36.92 -34.57
CA THR A 659 24.90 37.83 -35.49
C THR A 659 23.46 37.37 -35.59
N VAL A 660 22.55 38.26 -35.21
CA VAL A 660 21.12 38.06 -35.44
C VAL A 660 20.72 39.02 -36.55
N VAL A 661 20.30 38.48 -37.67
CA VAL A 661 19.83 39.26 -38.82
C VAL A 661 18.33 39.08 -38.93
N ASP A 662 17.60 40.19 -38.97
CA ASP A 662 16.17 40.21 -39.31
C ASP A 662 16.05 39.99 -40.82
N GLY A 663 15.40 38.88 -41.18
CA GLY A 663 15.41 38.31 -42.53
C GLY A 663 14.08 38.37 -43.24
#